data_AF-A0A553ZU12-F1
#
_entry.id   AF-A0A553ZU12-F1
#
_cell.length_a   1.000
_cell.length_b   1.000
_cell.length_c   1.000
_cell.angle_alpha   90.00
_cell.angle_beta   90.00
_cell.angle_gamma   90.00
#
_symmetry.space_group_name_H-M   'P 1'
#
loop_
_entity.id
_entity.type
_entity.pdbx_description
1 polymer ?
#
loop_
_entity_poly.entity_id
_entity_poly.type
_entity_poly.pdbx_seq_one_letter_code
_entity_poly.pdbx_strand_id
1 'polypeptide(L)'
;MKMGKSKRRLYVSMLVATTVIIPTMDVHAEQDDLQNEGVFQLQEGTETVNDLQPQEEDTTELEDIREEQAEPEQIELDIPDETLKGILLKQVQSNGFEQLTQEALESITELAGARGSGIKSLEGLQYAKHLSIADLRENQITDLTPLESLTELEDLRIASNQITSVKALADLTLMKRLDLRSNSVKDLSPLSELKQLEILDLRENGLSDIRVVASFSQLKELNLRENAVSDLHPIRELVELVELNIHTNEVQDISPLEELVKLESITMRRNQISDISVLANLPLLKDLNLRDNQITSIESLRNHQFLTVRLNLRDNPGLTDFTPVASYYDQIEDVDFVIPKIPTDLSDLDLLDGDSRIASLTKRFLQHNQYINQPDVRQTKMNLLGASPFSFYRGSAHLFFEDAAADGLIVPDSWRGQPSLNTWITGDWHIENIGFYGNGLNEAIFDFNDFDEVAVAPYYYDLLRFGTSLYLLNDVAPGLQLDYEEMEEVVIAFSEYYKEALEDVIGQDVDVHDFRFTHDKLSGLVGATASEIAGLDRFAELGRWTQIVDGQRKMDTSNARLSDITDDERAEIVNAWDTYLEALDDKIIAEVGEEYFTIKDVARRTDAGLGSLGTERYYVLIEGESSGQHDDIILDIKSQLPSAVDKASVGQTQAYPTHADRTVAGMRALHNYPDIHWGRLIGEQHSYLVKERSSYKDEFDQSSFSYTDDLDSFIYYSAKASAYAHVRAADSLGINEFASAAYSLMNEEAFDQQFADLSLQYYGQTLKDHEIYSTLYQNGAFSEEAFEDVPDNGETPTPEPPPGGGETPTPEPPPGGGETPTPEPPPGGGETPTPEPPPGGG
;
A
#
# COMPACT_ATOMS: atom_id res chain seq x y z
N MET A 1 -3.40 -23.45 -24.09
CA MET A 1 -4.49 -24.07 -23.32
C MET A 1 -3.91 -24.88 -22.16
N LYS A 2 -3.53 -24.18 -21.09
CA LYS A 2 -3.29 -24.66 -19.72
C LYS A 2 -3.53 -23.40 -18.87
N MET A 3 -4.69 -23.31 -18.24
CA MET A 3 -5.05 -22.22 -17.33
C MET A 3 -4.31 -22.44 -16.01
N GLY A 4 -3.29 -21.62 -15.73
CA GLY A 4 -2.74 -21.44 -14.40
C GLY A 4 -3.62 -20.46 -13.65
N LYS A 5 -4.23 -20.91 -12.55
CA LYS A 5 -5.07 -20.06 -11.69
C LYS A 5 -4.13 -19.24 -10.80
N SER A 6 -4.16 -17.91 -10.97
CA SER A 6 -3.67 -16.96 -9.98
C SER A 6 -4.38 -17.21 -8.64
N LYS A 7 -3.59 -17.41 -7.58
CA LYS A 7 -4.04 -17.44 -6.19
C LYS A 7 -3.14 -16.50 -5.39
N ARG A 8 -3.46 -15.21 -5.37
CA ARG A 8 -3.12 -14.37 -4.20
C ARG A 8 -4.20 -14.57 -3.15
N ARG A 9 -3.77 -14.99 -1.97
CA ARG A 9 -4.60 -15.27 -0.79
C ARG A 9 -5.05 -13.94 -0.18
N LEU A 10 -6.36 -13.69 -0.15
CA LEU A 10 -6.92 -12.84 0.91
C LEU A 10 -6.59 -13.48 2.26
N TYR A 11 -6.04 -12.70 3.19
CA TYR A 11 -6.02 -13.05 4.61
C TYR A 11 -7.46 -13.10 5.13
N VAL A 12 -8.09 -14.26 4.99
CA VAL A 12 -9.29 -14.66 5.72
C VAL A 12 -8.85 -15.75 6.69
N SER A 13 -9.09 -15.57 7.98
CA SER A 13 -8.82 -16.58 9.00
C SER A 13 -9.48 -17.91 8.61
N MET A 14 -8.69 -18.94 8.35
CA MET A 14 -9.20 -20.27 8.06
C MET A 14 -9.67 -20.94 9.36
N LEU A 15 -11.00 -21.08 9.51
CA LEU A 15 -11.60 -22.12 10.34
C LEU A 15 -11.30 -23.47 9.70
N VAL A 16 -10.70 -24.38 10.46
CA VAL A 16 -10.52 -25.78 10.08
C VAL A 16 -11.88 -26.49 10.16
N ALA A 17 -12.45 -26.88 9.02
CA ALA A 17 -13.56 -27.83 8.93
C ALA A 17 -13.00 -29.20 8.53
N THR A 18 -12.78 -30.07 9.51
CA THR A 18 -12.31 -31.44 9.28
C THR A 18 -13.46 -32.29 8.73
N THR A 19 -13.47 -32.56 7.42
CA THR A 19 -14.31 -33.61 6.82
C THR A 19 -13.46 -34.86 6.61
N VAL A 20 -13.77 -35.93 7.33
CA VAL A 20 -13.16 -37.26 7.17
C VAL A 20 -13.66 -37.87 5.86
N ILE A 21 -12.75 -38.11 4.91
CA ILE A 21 -13.00 -38.94 3.71
C ILE A 21 -12.25 -40.26 3.89
N ILE A 22 -13.02 -41.35 3.96
CA ILE A 22 -12.55 -42.74 3.97
C ILE A 22 -12.12 -43.12 2.53
N PRO A 23 -10.95 -43.74 2.31
CA PRO A 23 -10.53 -44.14 0.97
C PRO A 23 -11.20 -45.47 0.55
N THR A 24 -11.81 -45.48 -0.63
CA THR A 24 -12.20 -46.70 -1.33
C THR A 24 -10.98 -47.30 -2.03
N MET A 25 -10.57 -48.49 -1.59
CA MET A 25 -9.64 -49.36 -2.31
C MET A 25 -10.45 -50.47 -2.98
N ASP A 26 -10.31 -50.58 -4.30
CA ASP A 26 -10.92 -51.58 -5.16
C ASP A 26 -9.91 -52.71 -5.41
N VAL A 27 -10.23 -53.94 -5.01
CA VAL A 27 -9.58 -55.14 -5.57
C VAL A 27 -10.53 -56.35 -5.53
N HIS A 28 -10.74 -56.93 -6.70
CA HIS A 28 -11.38 -58.22 -6.97
C HIS A 28 -10.87 -59.39 -6.12
N ALA A 29 -11.77 -60.27 -5.68
CA ALA A 29 -11.60 -61.73 -5.73
C ALA A 29 -12.92 -62.49 -5.46
N GLU A 30 -13.38 -63.18 -6.51
CA GLU A 30 -13.96 -64.53 -6.61
C GLU A 30 -14.88 -65.13 -5.52
N GLN A 31 -16.01 -65.64 -6.03
CA GLN A 31 -16.88 -66.67 -5.45
C GLN A 31 -16.11 -67.97 -5.17
N ASP A 32 -16.41 -68.67 -4.08
CA ASP A 32 -17.11 -69.97 -4.13
C ASP A 32 -17.24 -70.66 -2.75
N ASP A 33 -18.44 -71.19 -2.53
CA ASP A 33 -18.78 -72.49 -1.96
C ASP A 33 -18.65 -72.86 -0.45
N LEU A 34 -19.84 -73.20 0.08
CA LEU A 34 -20.25 -74.45 0.74
C LEU A 34 -20.40 -74.53 2.29
N GLN A 35 -21.65 -74.88 2.63
CA GLN A 35 -22.11 -75.92 3.57
C GLN A 35 -22.48 -75.57 5.03
N ASN A 36 -23.77 -75.25 5.21
CA ASN A 36 -24.82 -76.11 5.82
C ASN A 36 -24.44 -76.97 7.05
N GLU A 37 -25.11 -76.75 8.20
CA GLU A 37 -26.16 -77.65 8.75
C GLU A 37 -26.56 -77.25 10.20
N GLY A 38 -27.87 -77.31 10.50
CA GLY A 38 -28.38 -77.28 11.88
C GLY A 38 -29.81 -76.75 12.06
N VAL A 39 -30.80 -77.51 11.58
CA VAL A 39 -32.25 -77.23 11.58
C VAL A 39 -32.97 -77.92 12.76
N PHE A 40 -34.17 -77.42 13.08
CA PHE A 40 -35.40 -78.03 13.67
C PHE A 40 -35.82 -77.48 15.04
N GLN A 41 -37.09 -77.15 15.35
CA GLN A 41 -38.35 -76.91 14.61
C GLN A 41 -39.45 -76.45 15.62
N LEU A 42 -40.27 -75.46 15.19
CA LEU A 42 -41.75 -75.36 15.14
C LEU A 42 -42.72 -75.33 16.37
N GLN A 43 -43.62 -74.32 16.27
CA GLN A 43 -45.11 -74.33 16.36
C GLN A 43 -45.79 -74.43 17.75
N GLU A 44 -46.98 -73.87 18.06
CA GLU A 44 -48.07 -73.17 17.32
C GLU A 44 -49.08 -72.56 18.32
N GLY A 45 -50.02 -71.72 17.84
CA GLY A 45 -51.36 -71.50 18.46
C GLY A 45 -51.83 -70.03 18.47
N THR A 46 -52.52 -69.51 17.42
CA THR A 46 -54.00 -69.39 17.23
C THR A 46 -54.65 -68.29 18.10
N GLU A 47 -55.60 -67.44 17.70
CA GLU A 47 -56.55 -67.36 16.57
C GLU A 47 -57.26 -65.97 16.60
N THR A 48 -57.77 -65.51 15.46
CA THR A 48 -58.75 -64.40 15.28
C THR A 48 -60.19 -64.98 15.40
N VAL A 49 -61.27 -64.25 15.73
CA VAL A 49 -62.12 -63.42 14.84
C VAL A 49 -63.37 -62.92 15.64
N ASN A 50 -63.82 -61.69 15.32
CA ASN A 50 -65.15 -61.02 15.40
C ASN A 50 -66.36 -61.68 16.10
N ASP A 51 -67.19 -60.86 16.79
CA ASP A 51 -68.53 -60.49 16.26
C ASP A 51 -69.28 -59.38 17.07
N LEU A 52 -70.00 -58.53 16.31
CA LEU A 52 -71.28 -57.82 16.58
C LEU A 52 -71.37 -56.59 17.52
N GLN A 53 -71.75 -55.45 16.92
CA GLN A 53 -72.50 -54.31 17.49
C GLN A 53 -74.03 -54.60 17.50
N PRO A 54 -74.92 -53.68 17.96
CA PRO A 54 -74.97 -52.89 19.21
C PRO A 54 -76.38 -53.00 19.87
N GLN A 55 -76.62 -52.43 21.07
CA GLN A 55 -77.88 -51.74 21.44
C GLN A 55 -77.74 -50.94 22.76
N GLU A 56 -78.59 -49.92 22.85
CA GLU A 56 -78.68 -48.76 23.75
C GLU A 56 -78.92 -49.07 25.24
N GLU A 57 -78.41 -48.23 26.14
CA GLU A 57 -79.20 -47.26 26.95
C GLU A 57 -78.38 -46.76 28.15
N ASP A 58 -78.31 -45.43 28.23
CA ASP A 58 -78.58 -44.58 29.41
C ASP A 58 -78.14 -45.08 30.81
N THR A 59 -77.21 -44.37 31.43
CA THR A 59 -77.52 -43.58 32.63
C THR A 59 -76.33 -42.73 33.06
N THR A 60 -76.68 -41.49 33.37
CA THR A 60 -75.90 -40.41 33.94
C THR A 60 -75.61 -40.67 35.42
N GLU A 61 -74.40 -40.32 35.90
CA GLU A 61 -74.24 -39.58 37.15
C GLU A 61 -72.84 -38.95 37.27
N LEU A 62 -72.89 -37.64 37.51
CA LEU A 62 -71.85 -36.68 37.83
C LEU A 62 -71.00 -37.05 39.05
N GLU A 63 -69.74 -36.60 39.07
CA GLU A 63 -69.15 -35.66 40.05
C GLU A 63 -67.60 -35.77 40.01
N ASP A 64 -66.92 -34.81 39.36
CA ASP A 64 -66.26 -33.66 39.98
C ASP A 64 -65.06 -34.01 40.89
N ILE A 65 -63.87 -34.10 40.27
CA ILE A 65 -62.61 -33.66 40.89
C ILE A 65 -61.95 -32.73 39.87
N ARG A 66 -62.09 -31.42 40.10
CA ARG A 66 -61.26 -30.41 39.45
C ARG A 66 -59.85 -30.52 40.03
N GLU A 67 -58.91 -31.02 39.24
CA GLU A 67 -57.50 -30.72 39.46
C GLU A 67 -57.28 -29.25 39.06
N GLU A 68 -57.00 -28.41 40.04
CA GLU A 68 -56.35 -27.11 39.81
C GLU A 68 -55.00 -27.39 39.13
N GLN A 69 -54.98 -27.33 37.79
CA GLN A 69 -53.76 -27.06 37.05
C GLN A 69 -53.38 -25.62 37.38
N ALA A 70 -52.36 -25.44 38.21
CA ALA A 70 -51.68 -24.15 38.30
C ALA A 70 -51.24 -23.77 36.89
N GLU A 71 -51.73 -22.64 36.38
CA GLU A 71 -51.22 -22.07 35.14
C GLU A 71 -49.70 -21.90 35.28
N PRO A 72 -48.89 -22.30 34.29
CA PRO A 72 -47.45 -22.09 34.36
C PRO A 72 -47.20 -20.59 34.53
N GLU A 73 -46.43 -20.21 35.56
CA GLU A 73 -46.00 -18.83 35.77
C GLU A 73 -45.44 -18.28 34.46
N GLN A 74 -46.16 -17.33 33.87
CA GLN A 74 -45.74 -16.62 32.67
C GLN A 74 -44.57 -15.71 33.08
N ILE A 75 -43.35 -16.21 32.96
CA ILE A 75 -42.15 -15.40 33.20
C ILE A 75 -42.11 -14.33 32.10
N GLU A 76 -42.21 -13.08 32.51
CA GLU A 76 -42.01 -11.93 31.61
C GLU A 76 -40.52 -11.92 31.20
N LEU A 77 -40.25 -12.25 29.94
CA LEU A 77 -38.90 -12.24 29.37
C LEU A 77 -38.51 -10.79 29.06
N ASP A 78 -37.57 -10.24 29.83
CA ASP A 78 -37.02 -8.91 29.58
C ASP A 78 -35.91 -8.97 28.53
N ILE A 79 -36.16 -8.37 27.36
CA ILE A 79 -35.20 -8.26 26.25
C ILE A 79 -35.33 -6.85 25.67
N PRO A 80 -34.68 -5.84 26.30
CA PRO A 80 -34.89 -4.43 25.99
C PRO A 80 -34.22 -3.97 24.68
N ASP A 81 -33.20 -4.69 24.22
CA ASP A 81 -32.54 -4.43 22.94
C ASP A 81 -33.36 -5.08 21.80
N GLU A 82 -34.09 -4.26 21.04
CA GLU A 82 -34.98 -4.73 19.96
C GLU A 82 -34.21 -5.44 18.84
N THR A 83 -32.93 -5.11 18.63
CA THR A 83 -32.08 -5.81 17.66
C THR A 83 -31.77 -7.22 18.16
N LEU A 84 -31.30 -7.35 19.40
CA LEU A 84 -31.05 -8.65 20.02
C LEU A 84 -32.33 -9.50 20.04
N LYS A 85 -33.46 -8.91 20.46
CA LYS A 85 -34.77 -9.57 20.47
C LYS A 85 -35.17 -10.10 19.08
N GLY A 86 -34.95 -9.31 18.04
CA GLY A 86 -35.21 -9.71 16.66
C GLY A 86 -34.31 -10.87 16.21
N ILE A 87 -33.04 -10.89 16.63
CA ILE A 87 -32.11 -11.99 16.35
C ILE A 87 -32.53 -13.26 17.09
N LEU A 88 -32.83 -13.16 18.39
CA LEU A 88 -33.31 -14.29 19.19
C LEU A 88 -34.61 -14.87 18.61
N LEU A 89 -35.54 -14.01 18.17
CA LEU A 89 -36.79 -14.47 17.55
C LEU A 89 -36.52 -15.28 16.28
N LYS A 90 -35.61 -14.83 15.41
CA LYS A 90 -35.23 -15.59 14.21
C LYS A 90 -34.58 -16.93 14.54
N GLN A 91 -33.77 -16.96 15.59
CA GLN A 91 -33.09 -18.18 16.02
C GLN A 91 -34.09 -19.21 16.56
N VAL A 92 -35.01 -18.79 17.44
CA VAL A 92 -36.03 -19.72 17.97
C VAL A 92 -37.03 -20.17 16.90
N GLN A 93 -37.35 -19.31 15.92
CA GLN A 93 -38.16 -19.68 14.75
C GLN A 93 -37.48 -20.76 13.91
N SER A 94 -36.16 -20.68 13.76
CA SER A 94 -35.37 -21.72 13.09
C SER A 94 -35.39 -23.05 13.87
N ASN A 95 -35.56 -22.98 15.19
CA ASN A 95 -35.72 -24.13 16.07
C ASN A 95 -37.19 -24.62 16.19
N GLY A 96 -38.14 -24.03 15.46
CA GLY A 96 -39.53 -24.46 15.40
C GLY A 96 -40.49 -23.78 16.38
N PHE A 97 -40.07 -22.71 17.06
CA PHE A 97 -40.91 -21.95 17.99
C PHE A 97 -41.47 -20.68 17.34
N GLU A 98 -42.76 -20.38 17.54
CA GLU A 98 -43.38 -19.18 16.96
C GLU A 98 -43.10 -17.90 17.75
N GLN A 99 -42.82 -18.02 19.05
CA GLN A 99 -42.69 -16.90 19.99
C GLN A 99 -41.49 -17.12 20.91
N LEU A 100 -40.99 -16.01 21.46
CA LEU A 100 -40.00 -16.04 22.54
C LEU A 100 -40.67 -16.52 23.82
N THR A 101 -40.45 -17.78 24.16
CA THR A 101 -40.76 -18.40 25.45
C THR A 101 -39.47 -18.86 26.12
N GLN A 102 -39.51 -19.20 27.41
CA GLN A 102 -38.32 -19.73 28.07
C GLN A 102 -37.81 -21.01 27.40
N GLU A 103 -38.71 -21.96 27.08
CA GLU A 103 -38.36 -23.19 26.35
C GLU A 103 -37.74 -22.88 24.98
N ALA A 104 -38.29 -21.88 24.27
CA ALA A 104 -37.75 -21.44 22.98
C ALA A 104 -36.33 -20.88 23.12
N LEU A 105 -36.07 -20.04 24.12
CA LEU A 105 -34.73 -19.48 24.37
C LEU A 105 -33.74 -20.55 24.83
N GLU A 106 -34.15 -21.49 25.68
CA GLU A 106 -33.33 -22.62 26.11
C GLU A 106 -32.94 -23.54 24.93
N SER A 107 -33.70 -23.53 23.82
CA SER A 107 -33.34 -24.28 22.60
C SER A 107 -32.13 -23.70 21.83
N ILE A 108 -31.69 -22.48 22.16
CA ILE A 108 -30.58 -21.82 21.45
C ILE A 108 -29.25 -22.36 21.98
N THR A 109 -28.50 -23.03 21.11
CA THR A 109 -27.13 -23.50 21.39
C THR A 109 -26.04 -22.68 20.70
N GLU A 110 -26.39 -21.96 19.64
CA GLU A 110 -25.52 -21.05 18.90
C GLU A 110 -26.26 -19.76 18.57
N LEU A 111 -25.64 -18.61 18.87
CA LEU A 111 -26.13 -17.29 18.51
C LEU A 111 -25.37 -16.77 17.29
N ALA A 112 -25.94 -16.99 16.11
CA ALA A 112 -25.42 -16.50 14.83
C ALA A 112 -26.15 -15.22 14.35
N GLY A 113 -25.50 -14.44 13.47
CA GLY A 113 -26.11 -13.26 12.86
C GLY A 113 -26.21 -12.02 13.76
N ALA A 114 -25.52 -12.03 14.90
CA ALA A 114 -25.46 -10.88 15.81
C ALA A 114 -24.28 -9.93 15.55
N ARG A 115 -23.31 -10.32 14.72
CA ARG A 115 -22.17 -9.49 14.35
C ARG A 115 -22.60 -8.24 13.58
N GLY A 116 -22.06 -7.07 13.94
CA GLY A 116 -22.28 -5.83 13.17
C GLY A 116 -23.69 -5.26 13.29
N SER A 117 -24.50 -5.76 14.22
CA SER A 117 -25.95 -5.46 14.28
C SER A 117 -26.28 -4.22 15.11
N GLY A 118 -25.29 -3.63 15.80
CA GLY A 118 -25.47 -2.46 16.65
C GLY A 118 -26.14 -2.76 18.00
N ILE A 119 -26.00 -4.00 18.49
CA ILE A 119 -26.48 -4.43 19.81
C ILE A 119 -25.79 -3.61 20.90
N LYS A 120 -26.56 -3.12 21.87
CA LYS A 120 -26.07 -2.33 23.01
C LYS A 120 -26.19 -3.08 24.33
N SER A 121 -27.25 -3.89 24.49
CA SER A 121 -27.51 -4.66 25.69
C SER A 121 -27.65 -6.15 25.38
N LEU A 122 -27.05 -6.98 26.22
CA LEU A 122 -27.20 -8.44 26.19
C LEU A 122 -28.33 -8.95 27.09
N GLU A 123 -29.05 -8.06 27.76
CA GLU A 123 -30.17 -8.43 28.63
C GLU A 123 -31.21 -9.25 27.85
N GLY A 124 -31.59 -10.40 28.41
CA GLY A 124 -32.40 -11.42 27.76
C GLY A 124 -31.61 -12.64 27.28
N LEU A 125 -30.30 -12.50 27.05
CA LEU A 125 -29.47 -13.63 26.61
C LEU A 125 -29.23 -14.67 27.72
N GLN A 126 -29.34 -14.28 29.00
CA GLN A 126 -29.21 -15.18 30.15
C GLN A 126 -30.21 -16.35 30.15
N TYR A 127 -31.30 -16.23 29.39
CA TYR A 127 -32.32 -17.27 29.27
C TYR A 127 -31.91 -18.40 28.30
N ALA A 128 -30.94 -18.17 27.42
CA ALA A 128 -30.41 -19.18 26.51
C ALA A 128 -29.38 -20.09 27.21
N LYS A 129 -29.83 -20.85 28.22
CA LYS A 129 -28.93 -21.59 29.15
C LYS A 129 -28.01 -22.62 28.49
N HIS A 130 -28.39 -23.12 27.31
CA HIS A 130 -27.62 -24.10 26.54
C HIS A 130 -26.74 -23.45 25.46
N LEU A 131 -26.58 -22.12 25.50
CA LEU A 131 -25.74 -21.39 24.57
C LEU A 131 -24.28 -21.80 24.75
N SER A 132 -23.71 -22.38 23.70
CA SER A 132 -22.33 -22.85 23.65
C SER A 132 -21.44 -21.95 22.79
N ILE A 133 -22.00 -21.32 21.76
CA ILE A 133 -21.27 -20.46 20.82
C ILE A 133 -22.00 -19.13 20.65
N ALA A 134 -21.28 -18.01 20.79
CA ALA A 134 -21.83 -16.67 20.55
C ALA A 134 -20.87 -15.79 19.75
N ASP A 135 -21.33 -15.29 18.59
CA ASP A 135 -20.62 -14.29 17.79
C ASP A 135 -21.29 -12.92 17.89
N LEU A 136 -20.73 -12.08 18.75
CA LEU A 136 -21.22 -10.75 19.13
C LEU A 136 -20.24 -9.63 18.71
N ARG A 137 -19.37 -9.91 17.74
CA ARG A 137 -18.35 -8.96 17.26
C ARG A 137 -18.97 -7.70 16.65
N GLU A 138 -18.24 -6.59 16.65
CA GLU A 138 -18.63 -5.33 15.96
C GLU A 138 -19.98 -4.79 16.45
N ASN A 139 -20.14 -4.65 17.77
CA ASN A 139 -21.35 -4.11 18.41
C ASN A 139 -20.98 -2.96 19.36
N GLN A 140 -21.93 -2.54 20.20
CA GLN A 140 -21.77 -1.44 21.17
C GLN A 140 -21.98 -1.94 22.61
N ILE A 141 -21.60 -3.20 22.87
CA ILE A 141 -21.79 -3.87 24.16
C ILE A 141 -20.80 -3.30 25.18
N THR A 142 -21.30 -3.00 26.38
CA THR A 142 -20.50 -2.52 27.52
C THR A 142 -20.61 -3.44 28.74
N ASP A 143 -21.74 -4.14 28.89
CA ASP A 143 -22.05 -4.99 30.03
C ASP A 143 -22.17 -6.47 29.62
N LEU A 144 -21.39 -7.32 30.27
CA LEU A 144 -21.36 -8.76 30.05
C LEU A 144 -22.13 -9.54 31.14
N THR A 145 -22.73 -8.87 32.12
CA THR A 145 -23.47 -9.51 33.23
C THR A 145 -24.50 -10.55 32.76
N PRO A 146 -25.26 -10.34 31.67
CA PRO A 146 -26.19 -11.35 31.14
C PRO A 146 -25.54 -12.69 30.72
N LEU A 147 -24.22 -12.75 30.58
CA LEU A 147 -23.48 -13.97 30.24
C LEU A 147 -23.09 -14.81 31.47
N GLU A 148 -23.17 -14.26 32.70
CA GLU A 148 -22.61 -14.88 33.91
C GLU A 148 -23.19 -16.28 34.22
N SER A 149 -24.44 -16.54 33.83
CA SER A 149 -25.11 -17.82 34.03
C SER A 149 -24.98 -18.83 32.89
N LEU A 150 -24.31 -18.47 31.78
CA LEU A 150 -24.23 -19.30 30.57
C LEU A 150 -23.06 -20.30 30.67
N THR A 151 -23.09 -21.18 31.65
CA THR A 151 -21.97 -22.06 32.02
C THR A 151 -21.60 -23.11 30.97
N GLU A 152 -22.41 -23.28 29.93
CA GLU A 152 -22.14 -24.16 28.78
C GLU A 152 -21.39 -23.47 27.62
N LEU A 153 -21.06 -22.18 27.78
CA LEU A 153 -20.38 -21.38 26.76
C LEU A 153 -18.92 -21.86 26.56
N GLU A 154 -18.61 -22.28 25.34
CA GLU A 154 -17.29 -22.77 24.94
C GLU A 154 -16.56 -21.80 23.98
N ASP A 155 -17.27 -21.04 23.16
CA ASP A 155 -16.72 -20.11 22.17
C ASP A 155 -17.43 -18.75 22.23
N LEU A 156 -16.75 -17.75 22.76
CA LEU A 156 -17.25 -16.38 22.87
C LEU A 156 -16.40 -15.42 22.05
N ARG A 157 -17.04 -14.78 21.04
CA ARG A 157 -16.41 -13.79 20.18
C ARG A 157 -17.08 -12.44 20.37
N ILE A 158 -16.38 -11.52 21.02
CA ILE A 158 -16.90 -10.21 21.46
C ILE A 158 -15.96 -9.06 21.06
N ALA A 159 -15.14 -9.28 20.02
CA ALA A 159 -14.24 -8.28 19.48
C ALA A 159 -14.96 -7.00 19.01
N SER A 160 -14.27 -5.86 19.04
CA SER A 160 -14.77 -4.56 18.56
C SER A 160 -16.08 -4.16 19.24
N ASN A 161 -16.02 -4.05 20.57
CA ASN A 161 -17.08 -3.58 21.46
C ASN A 161 -16.51 -2.51 22.42
N GLN A 162 -17.23 -2.15 23.47
CA GLN A 162 -16.84 -1.15 24.47
C GLN A 162 -16.63 -1.78 25.86
N ILE A 163 -16.10 -3.00 25.89
CA ILE A 163 -15.97 -3.79 27.11
C ILE A 163 -14.72 -3.34 27.88
N THR A 164 -14.89 -3.09 29.18
CA THR A 164 -13.80 -2.70 30.09
C THR A 164 -13.58 -3.73 31.21
N SER A 165 -14.55 -4.61 31.46
CA SER A 165 -14.52 -5.60 32.53
C SER A 165 -15.00 -6.95 32.03
N VAL A 166 -14.27 -8.00 32.40
CA VAL A 166 -14.57 -9.40 32.07
C VAL A 166 -15.01 -10.22 33.28
N LYS A 167 -15.38 -9.55 34.38
CA LYS A 167 -15.77 -10.21 35.63
C LYS A 167 -16.90 -11.23 35.45
N ALA A 168 -17.88 -10.91 34.61
CA ALA A 168 -19.02 -11.79 34.34
C ALA A 168 -18.61 -13.11 33.66
N LEU A 169 -17.38 -13.23 33.14
CA LEU A 169 -16.90 -14.44 32.48
C LEU A 169 -16.18 -15.41 33.45
N ALA A 170 -16.03 -15.06 34.72
CA ALA A 170 -15.15 -15.76 35.67
C ALA A 170 -15.50 -17.26 35.85
N ASP A 171 -16.80 -17.58 35.87
CA ASP A 171 -17.29 -18.94 36.15
C ASP A 171 -17.57 -19.77 34.88
N LEU A 172 -17.27 -19.24 33.69
CA LEU A 172 -17.51 -19.92 32.40
C LEU A 172 -16.43 -20.95 32.07
N THR A 173 -16.17 -21.86 33.00
CA THR A 173 -14.99 -22.76 33.01
C THR A 173 -14.91 -23.79 31.88
N LEU A 174 -15.93 -23.90 31.02
CA LEU A 174 -15.92 -24.69 29.79
C LEU A 174 -15.39 -23.91 28.57
N MET A 175 -15.08 -22.62 28.73
CA MET A 175 -14.55 -21.77 27.66
C MET A 175 -13.27 -22.35 27.04
N LYS A 176 -13.29 -22.56 25.72
CA LYS A 176 -12.17 -23.00 24.90
C LYS A 176 -11.63 -21.90 24.01
N ARG A 177 -12.49 -20.97 23.56
CA ARG A 177 -12.13 -19.84 22.71
C ARG A 177 -12.71 -18.53 23.23
N LEU A 178 -11.85 -17.54 23.38
CA LEU A 178 -12.24 -16.19 23.78
C LEU A 178 -11.58 -15.15 22.87
N ASP A 179 -12.38 -14.40 22.12
CA ASP A 179 -11.93 -13.27 21.30
C ASP A 179 -12.43 -11.95 21.91
N LEU A 180 -11.50 -11.20 22.50
CA LEU A 180 -11.68 -9.90 23.18
C LEU A 180 -11.02 -8.75 22.40
N ARG A 181 -10.60 -8.96 21.15
CA ARG A 181 -9.87 -7.95 20.36
C ARG A 181 -10.57 -6.58 20.31
N SER A 182 -9.81 -5.49 20.27
CA SER A 182 -10.31 -4.11 20.09
C SER A 182 -11.40 -3.76 21.10
N ASN A 183 -11.08 -3.93 22.38
CA ASN A 183 -11.88 -3.49 23.52
C ASN A 183 -11.00 -2.62 24.42
N SER A 184 -11.33 -2.48 25.71
CA SER A 184 -10.52 -1.75 26.68
C SER A 184 -10.34 -2.54 27.98
N VAL A 185 -10.16 -3.86 27.85
CA VAL A 185 -9.99 -4.78 28.98
C VAL A 185 -8.54 -4.75 29.44
N LYS A 186 -8.31 -4.20 30.64
CA LYS A 186 -6.97 -4.10 31.23
C LYS A 186 -6.71 -5.11 32.36
N ASP A 187 -7.77 -5.57 33.02
CA ASP A 187 -7.69 -6.53 34.11
C ASP A 187 -8.29 -7.86 33.67
N LEU A 188 -7.42 -8.84 33.46
CA LEU A 188 -7.79 -10.21 33.08
C LEU A 188 -7.85 -11.15 34.28
N SER A 189 -7.57 -10.68 35.50
CA SER A 189 -7.56 -11.53 36.70
C SER A 189 -8.85 -12.34 36.95
N PRO A 190 -10.06 -11.86 36.58
CA PRO A 190 -11.27 -12.68 36.73
C PRO A 190 -11.27 -13.95 35.89
N LEU A 191 -10.45 -14.04 34.83
CA LEU A 191 -10.42 -15.17 33.91
C LEU A 191 -9.58 -16.35 34.44
N SER A 192 -8.98 -16.27 35.64
CA SER A 192 -7.98 -17.26 36.11
C SER A 192 -8.46 -18.71 36.13
N GLU A 193 -9.77 -18.94 36.25
CA GLU A 193 -10.37 -20.29 36.32
C GLU A 193 -10.69 -20.89 34.95
N LEU A 194 -10.49 -20.18 33.84
CA LEU A 194 -10.72 -20.67 32.47
C LEU A 194 -9.61 -21.64 32.01
N LYS A 195 -9.40 -22.74 32.74
CA LYS A 195 -8.29 -23.69 32.54
C LYS A 195 -8.36 -24.49 31.23
N GLN A 196 -9.53 -24.51 30.57
CA GLN A 196 -9.76 -25.20 29.30
C GLN A 196 -9.53 -24.30 28.08
N LEU A 197 -9.09 -23.06 28.28
CA LEU A 197 -8.91 -22.12 27.19
C LEU A 197 -7.76 -22.59 26.26
N GLU A 198 -8.10 -22.77 24.99
CA GLU A 198 -7.17 -23.18 23.93
C GLU A 198 -6.79 -22.01 23.01
N ILE A 199 -7.70 -21.05 22.80
CA ILE A 199 -7.50 -19.90 21.92
C ILE A 199 -7.89 -18.62 22.65
N LEU A 200 -6.95 -17.67 22.72
CA LEU A 200 -7.14 -16.36 23.35
C LEU A 200 -6.64 -15.24 22.45
N ASP A 201 -7.57 -14.38 22.00
CA ASP A 201 -7.26 -13.16 21.24
C ASP A 201 -7.53 -11.92 22.10
N LEU A 202 -6.46 -11.18 22.40
CA LEU A 202 -6.42 -10.00 23.27
C LEU A 202 -5.86 -8.77 22.54
N ARG A 203 -5.90 -8.77 21.21
CA ARG A 203 -5.38 -7.67 20.41
C ARG A 203 -5.99 -6.32 20.78
N GLU A 204 -5.21 -5.24 20.67
CA GLU A 204 -5.72 -3.86 20.80
C GLU A 204 -6.53 -3.62 22.09
N ASN A 205 -5.98 -3.99 23.25
CA ASN A 205 -6.63 -3.73 24.56
C ASN A 205 -5.78 -2.83 25.48
N GLY A 206 -4.56 -2.46 25.07
CA GLY A 206 -3.63 -1.65 25.88
C GLY A 206 -3.15 -2.38 27.13
N LEU A 207 -2.97 -3.69 27.05
CA LEU A 207 -2.48 -4.54 28.13
C LEU A 207 -0.98 -4.40 28.32
N SER A 208 -0.52 -4.33 29.57
CA SER A 208 0.90 -4.45 29.94
C SER A 208 1.17 -5.61 30.89
N ASP A 209 0.16 -6.04 31.65
CA ASP A 209 0.23 -7.15 32.60
C ASP A 209 -0.54 -8.36 32.06
N ILE A 210 0.18 -9.43 31.74
CA ILE A 210 -0.37 -10.69 31.24
C ILE A 210 -0.20 -11.85 32.23
N ARG A 211 0.08 -11.59 33.51
CA ARG A 211 0.39 -12.66 34.50
C ARG A 211 -0.68 -13.75 34.59
N VAL A 212 -1.95 -13.40 34.38
CA VAL A 212 -3.04 -14.37 34.41
C VAL A 212 -2.92 -15.43 33.32
N VAL A 213 -2.26 -15.12 32.19
CA VAL A 213 -2.11 -16.03 31.05
C VAL A 213 -1.41 -17.34 31.44
N ALA A 214 -0.54 -17.31 32.46
CA ALA A 214 0.07 -18.50 33.06
C ALA A 214 -0.95 -19.54 33.58
N SER A 215 -2.21 -19.13 33.79
CA SER A 215 -3.30 -20.02 34.22
C SER A 215 -3.85 -20.91 33.13
N PHE A 216 -3.61 -20.59 31.85
CA PHE A 216 -4.23 -21.24 30.69
C PHE A 216 -3.33 -22.34 30.13
N SER A 217 -3.06 -23.38 30.92
CA SER A 217 -2.09 -24.43 30.56
C SER A 217 -2.44 -25.24 29.30
N GLN A 218 -3.67 -25.12 28.77
CA GLN A 218 -4.10 -25.77 27.53
C GLN A 218 -4.05 -24.85 26.31
N LEU A 219 -3.53 -23.62 26.48
CA LEU A 219 -3.51 -22.61 25.42
C LEU A 219 -2.60 -23.05 24.27
N LYS A 220 -3.17 -23.05 23.07
CA LYS A 220 -2.51 -23.38 21.80
C LYS A 220 -2.25 -22.15 20.96
N GLU A 221 -3.15 -21.16 21.03
CA GLU A 221 -3.06 -19.91 20.28
C GLU A 221 -3.19 -18.71 21.22
N LEU A 222 -2.18 -17.84 21.23
CA LEU A 222 -2.18 -16.59 21.99
C LEU A 222 -1.88 -15.40 21.08
N ASN A 223 -2.82 -14.46 21.03
CA ASN A 223 -2.64 -13.22 20.29
C ASN A 223 -2.68 -12.00 21.22
N LEU A 224 -1.55 -11.32 21.33
CA LEU A 224 -1.31 -10.13 22.15
C LEU A 224 -0.90 -8.92 21.28
N ARG A 225 -1.12 -8.97 19.97
CA ARG A 225 -0.72 -7.89 19.06
C ARG A 225 -1.32 -6.53 19.47
N GLU A 226 -0.55 -5.46 19.26
CA GLU A 226 -0.96 -4.06 19.53
C GLU A 226 -1.39 -3.86 20.99
N ASN A 227 -0.46 -4.16 21.89
CA ASN A 227 -0.56 -3.91 23.33
C ASN A 227 0.74 -3.23 23.82
N ALA A 228 0.96 -3.19 25.13
CA ALA A 228 2.15 -2.64 25.77
C ALA A 228 2.86 -3.70 26.63
N VAL A 229 2.91 -4.95 26.14
CA VAL A 229 3.54 -6.08 26.84
C VAL A 229 5.06 -5.98 26.68
N SER A 230 5.78 -6.06 27.80
CA SER A 230 7.26 -6.13 27.80
C SER A 230 7.80 -7.41 28.45
N ASP A 231 7.01 -8.07 29.31
CA ASP A 231 7.41 -9.26 30.07
C ASP A 231 6.67 -10.51 29.57
N LEU A 232 7.42 -11.46 29.00
CA LEU A 232 6.91 -12.74 28.53
C LEU A 232 7.06 -13.87 29.57
N HIS A 233 7.57 -13.62 30.77
CA HIS A 233 7.71 -14.67 31.78
C HIS A 233 6.41 -15.46 32.07
N PRO A 234 5.21 -14.85 32.04
CA PRO A 234 3.95 -15.57 32.24
C PRO A 234 3.66 -16.67 31.22
N ILE A 235 4.23 -16.65 30.02
CA ILE A 235 3.96 -17.66 28.98
C ILE A 235 4.91 -18.87 29.04
N ARG A 236 5.95 -18.84 29.89
CA ARG A 236 7.03 -19.84 29.91
C ARG A 236 6.58 -21.29 30.13
N GLU A 237 5.43 -21.49 30.79
CA GLU A 237 4.89 -22.83 31.13
C GLU A 237 3.77 -23.26 30.18
N LEU A 238 3.44 -22.48 29.16
CA LEU A 238 2.41 -22.79 28.16
C LEU A 238 2.93 -23.75 27.09
N VAL A 239 3.41 -24.92 27.52
CA VAL A 239 4.10 -25.90 26.66
C VAL A 239 3.25 -26.49 25.53
N GLU A 240 1.93 -26.23 25.53
CA GLU A 240 1.00 -26.59 24.46
C GLU A 240 0.87 -25.52 23.37
N LEU A 241 1.52 -24.36 23.52
CA LEU A 241 1.44 -23.24 22.60
C LEU A 241 2.03 -23.60 21.22
N VAL A 242 1.23 -23.37 20.19
CA VAL A 242 1.57 -23.62 18.78
C VAL A 242 1.74 -22.31 18.03
N GLU A 243 0.89 -21.32 18.33
CA GLU A 243 0.92 -20.00 17.70
C GLU A 243 1.02 -18.88 18.74
N LEU A 244 1.99 -17.99 18.53
CA LEU A 244 2.19 -16.79 19.35
C LEU A 244 2.28 -15.55 18.49
N ASN A 245 1.45 -14.56 18.77
CA ASN A 245 1.53 -13.25 18.14
C ASN A 245 1.69 -12.15 19.18
N ILE A 246 2.85 -11.50 19.18
CA ILE A 246 3.20 -10.35 20.05
C ILE A 246 3.59 -9.12 19.21
N HIS A 247 3.10 -9.04 17.97
CA HIS A 247 3.39 -7.93 17.08
C HIS A 247 3.03 -6.56 17.69
N THR A 248 3.88 -5.55 17.54
CA THR A 248 3.66 -4.19 18.08
C THR A 248 3.44 -4.22 19.60
N ASN A 249 4.54 -4.42 20.33
CA ASN A 249 4.64 -4.43 21.79
C ASN A 249 6.01 -3.84 22.21
N GLU A 250 6.40 -4.03 23.47
CA GLU A 250 7.64 -3.50 24.06
C GLU A 250 8.59 -4.63 24.52
N VAL A 251 8.54 -5.79 23.85
CA VAL A 251 9.31 -6.98 24.24
C VAL A 251 10.79 -6.82 23.85
N GLN A 252 11.68 -7.14 24.79
CA GLN A 252 13.13 -7.22 24.56
C GLN A 252 13.66 -8.65 24.79
N ASP A 253 13.19 -9.30 25.86
CA ASP A 253 13.64 -10.63 26.27
C ASP A 253 12.62 -11.70 25.85
N ILE A 254 13.08 -12.62 24.99
CA ILE A 254 12.31 -13.77 24.54
C ILE A 254 12.80 -15.10 25.13
N SER A 255 13.72 -15.08 26.12
CA SER A 255 14.15 -16.28 26.85
C SER A 255 13.00 -17.11 27.45
N PRO A 256 11.84 -16.55 27.84
CA PRO A 256 10.70 -17.36 28.28
C PRO A 256 10.14 -18.35 27.24
N LEU A 257 10.53 -18.23 25.96
CA LEU A 257 10.11 -19.16 24.91
C LEU A 257 10.87 -20.50 24.94
N GLU A 258 11.93 -20.64 25.75
CA GLU A 258 12.89 -21.76 25.71
C GLU A 258 12.25 -23.16 25.71
N GLU A 259 11.19 -23.37 26.49
CA GLU A 259 10.52 -24.67 26.66
C GLU A 259 9.30 -24.85 25.74
N LEU A 260 8.95 -23.86 24.91
CA LEU A 260 7.74 -23.86 24.07
C LEU A 260 7.97 -24.60 22.73
N VAL A 261 8.50 -25.82 22.82
CA VAL A 261 8.99 -26.62 21.68
C VAL A 261 7.94 -27.01 20.64
N LYS A 262 6.65 -26.78 20.93
CA LYS A 262 5.51 -26.99 20.02
C LYS A 262 5.20 -25.77 19.14
N LEU A 263 5.86 -24.63 19.35
CA LEU A 263 5.65 -23.43 18.54
C LEU A 263 5.98 -23.72 17.08
N GLU A 264 5.00 -23.47 16.22
CA GLU A 264 5.12 -23.55 14.76
C GLU A 264 5.06 -22.16 14.11
N SER A 265 4.35 -21.21 14.72
CA SER A 265 4.20 -19.85 14.20
C SER A 265 4.46 -18.81 15.27
N ILE A 266 5.38 -17.87 14.99
CA ILE A 266 5.66 -16.74 15.87
C ILE A 266 5.74 -15.44 15.07
N THR A 267 4.88 -14.48 15.42
CA THR A 267 4.98 -13.10 14.93
C THR A 267 5.42 -12.18 16.05
N MET A 268 6.62 -11.60 15.94
CA MET A 268 7.20 -10.69 16.94
C MET A 268 7.70 -9.36 16.34
N ARG A 269 7.21 -9.00 15.14
CA ARG A 269 7.55 -7.73 14.49
C ARG A 269 7.22 -6.52 15.36
N ARG A 270 7.99 -5.43 15.26
CA ARG A 270 7.76 -4.16 15.98
C ARG A 270 7.88 -4.36 17.48
N ASN A 271 9.07 -4.75 17.90
CA ASN A 271 9.48 -4.90 19.29
C ASN A 271 10.92 -4.36 19.43
N GLN A 272 11.60 -4.70 20.52
CA GLN A 272 12.96 -4.25 20.83
C GLN A 272 13.89 -5.47 21.02
N ILE A 273 13.64 -6.56 20.28
CA ILE A 273 14.37 -7.83 20.43
C ILE A 273 15.72 -7.72 19.73
N SER A 274 16.79 -8.10 20.41
CA SER A 274 18.14 -8.17 19.84
C SER A 274 18.77 -9.57 19.90
N ASP A 275 18.42 -10.36 20.92
CA ASP A 275 18.92 -11.73 21.12
C ASP A 275 17.82 -12.75 20.77
N ILE A 276 18.09 -13.54 19.73
CA ILE A 276 17.20 -14.61 19.27
C ILE A 276 17.82 -16.01 19.46
N SER A 277 18.82 -16.15 20.33
CA SER A 277 19.51 -17.42 20.60
C SER A 277 18.55 -18.53 21.05
N VAL A 278 17.52 -18.17 21.82
CA VAL A 278 16.48 -19.09 22.29
C VAL A 278 15.75 -19.83 21.17
N LEU A 279 15.65 -19.23 19.97
CA LEU A 279 14.94 -19.85 18.85
C LEU A 279 15.60 -21.15 18.39
N ALA A 280 16.90 -21.35 18.67
CA ALA A 280 17.61 -22.62 18.43
C ALA A 280 16.94 -23.84 19.11
N ASN A 281 16.16 -23.61 20.17
CA ASN A 281 15.44 -24.64 20.92
C ASN A 281 14.03 -24.91 20.38
N LEU A 282 13.58 -24.22 19.33
CA LEU A 282 12.24 -24.32 18.76
C LEU A 282 12.28 -25.02 17.39
N PRO A 283 12.37 -26.37 17.36
CA PRO A 283 12.66 -27.11 16.13
C PRO A 283 11.48 -27.18 15.16
N LEU A 284 10.26 -26.87 15.61
CA LEU A 284 9.04 -27.00 14.80
C LEU A 284 8.61 -25.69 14.12
N LEU A 285 9.39 -24.61 14.24
CA LEU A 285 9.06 -23.33 13.61
C LEU A 285 8.93 -23.47 12.09
N LYS A 286 7.80 -22.99 11.57
CA LYS A 286 7.42 -22.94 10.15
C LYS A 286 7.26 -21.51 9.66
N ASP A 287 6.73 -20.64 10.52
CA ASP A 287 6.45 -19.23 10.25
C ASP A 287 7.09 -18.34 11.33
N LEU A 288 8.00 -17.45 10.91
CA LEU A 288 8.69 -16.51 11.79
C LEU A 288 8.73 -15.12 11.17
N ASN A 289 8.19 -14.13 11.88
CA ASN A 289 8.25 -12.73 11.48
C ASN A 289 8.88 -11.89 12.59
N LEU A 290 10.11 -11.44 12.32
CA LEU A 290 11.00 -10.72 13.23
C LEU A 290 11.30 -9.30 12.75
N ARG A 291 10.56 -8.78 11.75
CA ARG A 291 10.80 -7.44 11.23
C ARG A 291 10.79 -6.36 12.30
N ASP A 292 11.43 -5.22 12.06
CA ASP A 292 11.30 -4.03 12.92
C ASP A 292 11.67 -4.35 14.38
N ASN A 293 12.92 -4.75 14.56
CA ASN A 293 13.56 -5.15 15.82
C ASN A 293 15.03 -4.68 15.81
N GLN A 294 15.86 -5.17 16.73
CA GLN A 294 17.27 -4.78 16.91
C GLN A 294 18.21 -5.98 16.73
N ILE A 295 17.84 -6.93 15.88
CA ILE A 295 18.61 -8.16 15.63
C ILE A 295 19.81 -7.83 14.77
N THR A 296 20.98 -8.38 15.12
CA THR A 296 22.21 -8.22 14.33
C THR A 296 22.81 -9.56 13.87
N SER A 297 22.22 -10.70 14.27
CA SER A 297 22.66 -12.03 13.86
C SER A 297 21.51 -13.02 13.91
N ILE A 298 21.46 -13.92 12.91
CA ILE A 298 20.49 -15.02 12.82
C ILE A 298 21.14 -16.40 12.90
N GLU A 299 22.32 -16.51 13.52
CA GLU A 299 23.04 -17.78 13.66
C GLU A 299 22.20 -18.89 14.31
N SER A 300 21.32 -18.52 15.25
CA SER A 300 20.42 -19.46 15.91
C SER A 300 19.44 -20.13 14.97
N LEU A 301 19.19 -19.56 13.78
CA LEU A 301 18.30 -20.09 12.77
C LEU A 301 18.96 -21.14 11.85
N ARG A 302 20.28 -21.37 11.97
CA ARG A 302 21.05 -22.19 11.01
C ARG A 302 20.46 -23.59 10.73
N ASN A 303 19.78 -24.19 11.71
CA ASN A 303 19.28 -25.56 11.62
C ASN A 303 17.74 -25.68 11.54
N HIS A 304 17.01 -24.59 11.28
CA HIS A 304 15.54 -24.58 11.23
C HIS A 304 14.97 -25.03 9.88
N GLN A 305 15.18 -26.30 9.52
CA GLN A 305 14.77 -26.85 8.23
C GLN A 305 13.23 -26.91 8.02
N PHE A 306 12.43 -26.77 9.09
CA PHE A 306 10.97 -26.71 8.98
C PHE A 306 10.44 -25.30 8.72
N LEU A 307 11.30 -24.28 8.72
CA LEU A 307 10.94 -22.89 8.51
C LEU A 307 10.65 -22.63 7.02
N THR A 308 9.56 -23.18 6.51
CA THR A 308 9.23 -23.19 5.09
C THR A 308 8.08 -22.26 4.72
N VAL A 309 7.33 -21.74 5.70
CA VAL A 309 6.16 -20.88 5.43
C VAL A 309 6.60 -19.44 5.31
N ARG A 310 7.30 -18.91 6.32
CA ARG A 310 7.71 -17.50 6.32
C ARG A 310 8.97 -17.26 7.16
N LEU A 311 9.87 -16.43 6.66
CA LEU A 311 10.97 -15.84 7.43
C LEU A 311 11.15 -14.38 7.00
N ASN A 312 10.65 -13.45 7.84
CA ASN A 312 10.75 -12.02 7.57
C ASN A 312 11.64 -11.31 8.60
N LEU A 313 12.67 -10.62 8.11
CA LEU A 313 13.80 -10.07 8.85
C LEU A 313 14.08 -8.60 8.51
N ARG A 314 13.40 -7.97 7.55
CA ARG A 314 13.56 -6.54 7.23
C ARG A 314 13.44 -5.63 8.44
N ASP A 315 13.99 -4.43 8.33
CA ASP A 315 13.95 -3.41 9.40
C ASP A 315 14.63 -3.89 10.70
N ASN A 316 15.70 -4.67 10.59
CA ASN A 316 16.61 -5.00 11.70
C ASN A 316 17.96 -4.29 11.46
N PRO A 317 18.18 -3.08 12.03
CA PRO A 317 19.39 -2.32 11.78
C PRO A 317 20.64 -3.08 12.24
N GLY A 318 21.56 -3.35 11.31
CA GLY A 318 22.80 -4.08 11.58
C GLY A 318 22.76 -5.58 11.28
N LEU A 319 21.61 -6.14 10.90
CA LEU A 319 21.55 -7.48 10.31
C LEU A 319 21.93 -7.42 8.83
N THR A 320 23.14 -7.86 8.50
CA THR A 320 23.67 -7.85 7.12
C THR A 320 24.05 -9.23 6.60
N ASP A 321 24.14 -10.23 7.48
CA ASP A 321 24.50 -11.60 7.12
C ASP A 321 23.29 -12.54 7.25
N PHE A 322 22.78 -12.95 6.09
CA PHE A 322 21.67 -13.89 5.96
C PHE A 322 22.13 -15.32 5.66
N THR A 323 23.44 -15.57 5.52
CA THR A 323 23.98 -16.90 5.16
C THR A 323 23.66 -18.03 6.15
N PRO A 324 23.33 -17.81 7.45
CA PRO A 324 22.93 -18.90 8.33
C PRO A 324 21.74 -19.72 7.79
N VAL A 325 20.82 -19.11 7.06
CA VAL A 325 19.62 -19.80 6.54
C VAL A 325 19.76 -20.25 5.07
N ALA A 326 20.91 -20.00 4.44
CA ALA A 326 21.14 -20.29 3.02
C ALA A 326 20.87 -21.75 2.61
N SER A 327 21.08 -22.71 3.51
CA SER A 327 20.88 -24.14 3.19
C SER A 327 19.42 -24.55 2.94
N TYR A 328 18.45 -23.74 3.38
CA TYR A 328 17.02 -23.99 3.22
C TYR A 328 16.23 -22.77 2.73
N TYR A 329 16.92 -21.67 2.39
CA TYR A 329 16.32 -20.42 1.95
C TYR A 329 15.36 -20.57 0.75
N ASP A 330 15.73 -21.36 -0.26
CA ASP A 330 14.86 -21.61 -1.43
C ASP A 330 13.59 -22.43 -1.11
N GLN A 331 13.46 -22.96 0.11
CA GLN A 331 12.29 -23.73 0.56
C GLN A 331 11.27 -22.86 1.30
N ILE A 332 11.60 -21.59 1.56
CA ILE A 332 10.73 -20.67 2.30
C ILE A 332 9.77 -19.99 1.31
N GLU A 333 8.47 -20.12 1.56
CA GLU A 333 7.43 -19.56 0.68
C GLU A 333 7.38 -18.03 0.71
N ASP A 334 7.55 -17.41 1.89
CA ASP A 334 7.52 -15.95 2.11
C ASP A 334 8.80 -15.48 2.81
N VAL A 335 9.63 -14.74 2.09
CA VAL A 335 10.86 -14.13 2.59
C VAL A 335 10.91 -12.67 2.16
N ASP A 336 11.55 -11.83 2.97
CA ASP A 336 11.69 -10.40 2.69
C ASP A 336 13.16 -9.96 2.51
N PHE A 337 14.10 -10.87 2.38
CA PHE A 337 15.52 -10.56 2.18
C PHE A 337 16.10 -11.47 1.12
N VAL A 338 17.18 -11.02 0.47
CA VAL A 338 17.86 -11.76 -0.59
C VAL A 338 19.15 -12.37 -0.02
N ILE A 339 19.42 -13.64 -0.37
CA ILE A 339 20.75 -14.24 -0.25
C ILE A 339 21.31 -14.36 -1.66
N PRO A 340 22.27 -13.51 -2.06
CA PRO A 340 22.85 -13.56 -3.40
C PRO A 340 23.43 -14.95 -3.68
N LYS A 341 22.99 -15.60 -4.76
CA LYS A 341 23.50 -16.93 -5.16
C LYS A 341 24.94 -16.87 -5.66
N ILE A 342 25.30 -15.75 -6.30
CA ILE A 342 26.62 -15.49 -6.87
C ILE A 342 26.99 -14.05 -6.48
N PRO A 343 28.18 -13.80 -5.91
CA PRO A 343 28.65 -12.44 -5.69
C PRO A 343 28.79 -11.69 -7.01
N THR A 344 28.28 -10.47 -7.03
CA THR A 344 28.44 -9.47 -8.10
C THR A 344 29.91 -9.22 -8.43
N ASP A 345 30.38 -9.69 -9.59
CA ASP A 345 31.72 -9.36 -10.09
C ASP A 345 31.63 -8.13 -11.01
N LEU A 346 32.02 -6.98 -10.47
CA LEU A 346 32.06 -5.70 -11.19
C LEU A 346 33.48 -5.35 -11.66
N SER A 347 34.44 -6.29 -11.54
CA SER A 347 35.86 -5.96 -11.76
C SER A 347 36.19 -5.62 -13.22
N ASP A 348 35.35 -6.04 -14.16
CA ASP A 348 35.47 -5.72 -15.58
C ASP A 348 34.85 -4.36 -15.97
N LEU A 349 34.14 -3.69 -15.04
CA LEU A 349 33.53 -2.39 -15.29
C LEU A 349 34.50 -1.24 -14.98
N ASP A 350 34.54 -0.25 -15.87
CA ASP A 350 35.27 1.00 -15.64
C ASP A 350 34.39 1.94 -14.80
N LEU A 351 34.60 1.91 -13.48
CA LEU A 351 33.85 2.68 -12.49
C LEU A 351 34.68 3.84 -11.96
N LEU A 352 34.03 4.99 -11.74
CA LEU A 352 34.63 6.13 -11.06
C LEU A 352 34.93 5.77 -9.61
N ASP A 353 36.20 5.88 -9.20
CA ASP A 353 36.65 5.52 -7.85
C ASP A 353 37.72 6.47 -7.27
N GLY A 354 38.30 6.06 -6.14
CA GLY A 354 39.46 6.69 -5.53
C GLY A 354 39.19 8.06 -4.89
N ASP A 355 40.27 8.73 -4.48
CA ASP A 355 40.20 9.99 -3.71
C ASP A 355 39.43 11.10 -4.45
N SER A 356 39.51 11.12 -5.78
CA SER A 356 38.80 12.10 -6.60
C SER A 356 37.27 11.88 -6.56
N ARG A 357 36.81 10.62 -6.65
CA ARG A 357 35.37 10.30 -6.54
C ARG A 357 34.87 10.57 -5.12
N ILE A 358 35.63 10.19 -4.09
CA ILE A 358 35.29 10.45 -2.68
C ILE A 358 35.08 11.96 -2.44
N ALA A 359 36.03 12.79 -2.90
CA ALA A 359 35.92 14.24 -2.77
C ALA A 359 34.73 14.82 -3.57
N SER A 360 34.48 14.28 -4.77
CA SER A 360 33.36 14.68 -5.63
C SER A 360 32.01 14.35 -4.97
N LEU A 361 31.81 13.12 -4.50
CA LEU A 361 30.57 12.69 -3.83
C LEU A 361 30.30 13.53 -2.59
N THR A 362 31.30 13.71 -1.73
CA THR A 362 31.17 14.52 -0.51
C THR A 362 30.66 15.92 -0.86
N LYS A 363 31.28 16.57 -1.84
CA LYS A 363 30.89 17.91 -2.29
C LYS A 363 29.48 17.93 -2.87
N ARG A 364 29.15 17.03 -3.79
CA ARG A 364 27.86 17.00 -4.50
C ARG A 364 26.69 16.76 -3.53
N PHE A 365 26.82 15.83 -2.59
CA PHE A 365 25.79 15.58 -1.58
C PHE A 365 25.59 16.76 -0.62
N LEU A 366 26.69 17.36 -0.16
CA LEU A 366 26.63 18.54 0.69
C LEU A 366 25.92 19.69 -0.03
N GLN A 367 26.26 19.96 -1.29
CA GLN A 367 25.64 21.02 -2.09
C GLN A 367 24.18 20.74 -2.43
N HIS A 368 23.86 19.55 -2.94
CA HIS A 368 22.51 19.20 -3.38
C HIS A 368 21.48 19.27 -2.24
N ASN A 369 21.87 18.95 -1.01
CA ASN A 369 20.95 18.88 0.13
C ASN A 369 20.89 20.15 1.00
N GLN A 370 21.49 21.27 0.56
CA GLN A 370 21.45 22.54 1.30
C GLN A 370 20.03 23.13 1.42
N TYR A 371 19.11 22.79 0.51
CA TYR A 371 17.73 23.28 0.54
C TYR A 371 16.95 22.81 1.78
N ILE A 372 17.41 21.75 2.46
CA ILE A 372 16.74 21.19 3.63
C ILE A 372 17.10 22.03 4.85
N ASN A 373 16.20 22.93 5.26
CA ASN A 373 16.46 23.88 6.35
C ASN A 373 16.38 23.26 7.76
N GLN A 374 15.79 22.07 7.91
CA GLN A 374 15.62 21.40 9.20
C GLN A 374 16.72 20.35 9.42
N PRO A 375 17.62 20.53 10.41
CA PRO A 375 18.72 19.59 10.67
C PRO A 375 18.27 18.13 10.84
N ASP A 376 17.22 17.88 11.62
CA ASP A 376 16.72 16.53 11.88
C ASP A 376 16.19 15.85 10.60
N VAL A 377 15.52 16.60 9.73
CA VAL A 377 15.06 16.11 8.41
C VAL A 377 16.24 15.82 7.50
N ARG A 378 17.26 16.69 7.49
CA ARG A 378 18.48 16.50 6.69
C ARG A 378 19.23 15.24 7.13
N GLN A 379 19.46 15.07 8.43
CA GLN A 379 20.10 13.87 8.98
C GLN A 379 19.28 12.61 8.72
N THR A 380 17.95 12.71 8.76
CA THR A 380 17.05 11.61 8.39
C THR A 380 17.23 11.24 6.92
N LYS A 381 17.28 12.22 6.00
CA LYS A 381 17.56 11.97 4.58
C LYS A 381 18.92 11.29 4.38
N MET A 382 19.96 11.81 5.05
CA MET A 382 21.32 11.24 4.93
C MET A 382 21.37 9.79 5.44
N ASN A 383 20.66 9.47 6.51
CA ASN A 383 20.54 8.11 7.01
C ASN A 383 19.80 7.19 6.01
N LEU A 384 18.65 7.65 5.49
CA LEU A 384 17.82 6.88 4.56
C LEU A 384 18.53 6.58 3.23
N LEU A 385 19.37 7.50 2.72
CA LEU A 385 20.22 7.25 1.56
C LEU A 385 21.22 6.10 1.80
N GLY A 386 21.64 5.88 3.05
CA GLY A 386 22.53 4.78 3.43
C GLY A 386 21.84 3.42 3.53
N ALA A 387 20.50 3.35 3.49
CA ALA A 387 19.74 2.13 3.78
C ALA A 387 19.97 1.01 2.76
N SER A 388 20.06 1.33 1.47
CA SER A 388 20.35 0.36 0.39
C SER A 388 20.82 1.08 -0.87
N PRO A 389 21.51 0.39 -1.81
CA PRO A 389 21.84 0.97 -3.10
C PRO A 389 20.62 1.44 -3.90
N PHE A 390 19.49 0.72 -3.81
CA PHE A 390 18.23 1.16 -4.43
C PHE A 390 17.71 2.47 -3.82
N SER A 391 17.75 2.60 -2.48
CA SER A 391 17.37 3.84 -1.78
C SER A 391 18.31 5.00 -2.11
N PHE A 392 19.60 4.71 -2.22
CA PHE A 392 20.61 5.68 -2.65
C PHE A 392 20.30 6.19 -4.07
N TYR A 393 20.05 5.27 -5.01
CA TYR A 393 19.80 5.58 -6.42
C TYR A 393 18.58 6.50 -6.64
N ARG A 394 17.44 6.16 -6.03
CA ARG A 394 16.21 6.99 -6.06
C ARG A 394 16.39 8.35 -5.38
N GLY A 395 17.25 8.43 -4.36
CA GLY A 395 17.46 9.64 -3.59
C GLY A 395 18.56 10.55 -4.15
N SER A 396 19.25 10.13 -5.22
CA SER A 396 20.43 10.79 -5.76
C SER A 396 20.41 10.96 -7.28
N ALA A 397 19.23 11.19 -7.87
CA ALA A 397 19.08 11.43 -9.32
C ALA A 397 20.05 12.47 -9.89
N HIS A 398 20.38 13.52 -9.12
CA HIS A 398 21.39 14.52 -9.48
C HIS A 398 22.77 13.93 -9.82
N LEU A 399 23.22 12.87 -9.13
CA LEU A 399 24.51 12.26 -9.42
C LEU A 399 24.54 11.66 -10.83
N PHE A 400 23.46 11.01 -11.26
CA PHE A 400 23.33 10.45 -12.60
C PHE A 400 23.53 11.49 -13.69
N PHE A 401 22.85 12.63 -13.57
CA PHE A 401 22.96 13.67 -14.59
C PHE A 401 24.30 14.41 -14.52
N GLU A 402 24.83 14.64 -13.32
CA GLU A 402 26.17 15.23 -13.17
C GLU A 402 27.26 14.31 -13.73
N ASP A 403 27.10 12.99 -13.62
CA ASP A 403 28.02 12.02 -14.22
C ASP A 403 27.84 11.93 -15.74
N ALA A 404 26.60 12.00 -16.24
CA ALA A 404 26.34 12.14 -17.68
C ALA A 404 26.95 13.44 -18.26
N ALA A 405 27.02 14.51 -17.48
CA ALA A 405 27.62 15.79 -17.88
C ALA A 405 29.15 15.80 -17.83
N ALA A 406 29.75 15.06 -16.89
CA ALA A 406 31.18 15.12 -16.56
C ALA A 406 32.01 13.98 -17.17
N ASP A 407 31.51 13.33 -18.23
CA ASP A 407 32.10 12.14 -18.87
C ASP A 407 32.15 10.88 -17.97
N GLY A 408 31.34 10.84 -16.90
CA GLY A 408 31.19 9.68 -16.01
C GLY A 408 30.25 8.60 -16.55
N LEU A 409 29.25 8.98 -17.35
CA LEU A 409 28.40 8.08 -18.12
C LEU A 409 28.54 8.41 -19.61
N ILE A 410 29.39 7.65 -20.30
CA ILE A 410 29.76 7.92 -21.70
C ILE A 410 28.81 7.17 -22.64
N VAL A 411 27.73 7.82 -23.06
CA VAL A 411 26.87 7.28 -24.13
C VAL A 411 27.60 7.29 -25.50
N PRO A 412 27.31 6.35 -26.41
CA PRO A 412 27.90 6.31 -27.75
C PRO A 412 27.73 7.61 -28.54
N ASP A 413 28.71 7.96 -29.38
CA ASP A 413 28.66 9.18 -30.20
C ASP A 413 27.45 9.20 -31.15
N SER A 414 26.95 8.03 -31.58
CA SER A 414 25.73 7.95 -32.39
C SER A 414 24.49 8.44 -31.64
N TRP A 415 24.47 8.45 -30.31
CA TRP A 415 23.32 8.88 -29.50
C TRP A 415 23.33 10.40 -29.24
N ARG A 416 24.50 11.05 -29.38
CA ARG A 416 24.74 12.41 -28.88
C ARG A 416 24.33 13.48 -29.88
N GLY A 417 23.91 14.62 -29.34
CA GLY A 417 23.76 15.87 -30.11
C GLY A 417 22.67 15.84 -31.18
N GLN A 418 21.69 14.96 -31.04
CA GLN A 418 20.54 14.85 -31.95
C GLN A 418 19.29 15.50 -31.33
N PRO A 419 18.88 16.71 -31.76
CA PRO A 419 17.71 17.38 -31.21
C PRO A 419 16.39 16.60 -31.40
N SER A 420 16.31 15.76 -32.43
CA SER A 420 15.15 14.90 -32.72
C SER A 420 14.93 13.78 -31.69
N LEU A 421 15.88 13.57 -30.78
CA LEU A 421 15.77 12.61 -29.68
C LEU A 421 15.35 13.29 -28.36
N ASN A 422 15.21 14.62 -28.35
CA ASN A 422 14.81 15.35 -27.16
C ASN A 422 13.30 15.34 -27.02
N THR A 423 12.83 15.10 -25.80
CA THR A 423 11.42 15.20 -25.41
C THR A 423 11.36 15.61 -23.94
N TRP A 424 10.16 15.86 -23.39
CA TRP A 424 10.05 15.89 -21.95
C TRP A 424 10.33 14.50 -21.40
N ILE A 425 11.27 14.42 -20.48
CA ILE A 425 11.57 13.24 -19.68
C ILE A 425 11.10 13.47 -18.24
N THR A 426 10.88 12.41 -17.48
CA THR A 426 10.58 12.50 -16.05
C THR A 426 11.80 12.88 -15.22
N GLY A 427 13.00 12.52 -15.68
CA GLY A 427 14.27 12.83 -15.03
C GLY A 427 14.62 11.89 -13.88
N ASP A 428 13.65 11.36 -13.13
CA ASP A 428 13.91 10.39 -12.06
C ASP A 428 13.26 9.04 -12.32
N TRP A 429 13.21 8.58 -13.58
CA TRP A 429 12.53 7.31 -13.84
C TRP A 429 13.26 6.10 -13.24
N HIS A 430 12.60 5.44 -12.31
CA HIS A 430 12.96 4.15 -11.75
C HIS A 430 11.70 3.30 -11.56
N ILE A 431 11.84 2.02 -11.19
CA ILE A 431 10.70 1.09 -11.09
C ILE A 431 9.52 1.59 -10.21
N GLU A 432 9.77 2.37 -9.15
CA GLU A 432 8.68 2.93 -8.32
C GLU A 432 8.01 4.21 -8.91
N ASN A 433 8.58 4.83 -9.96
CA ASN A 433 8.07 6.07 -10.58
C ASN A 433 7.16 5.81 -11.81
N ILE A 434 6.56 4.62 -11.84
CA ILE A 434 5.55 4.21 -12.82
C ILE A 434 4.56 3.29 -12.12
N GLY A 435 3.27 3.49 -12.35
CA GLY A 435 2.25 2.79 -11.57
C GLY A 435 0.85 3.23 -11.92
N PHE A 436 -0.09 2.97 -11.01
CA PHE A 436 -1.49 3.35 -11.17
C PHE A 436 -1.78 4.68 -10.50
N TYR A 437 -2.63 5.47 -11.15
CA TYR A 437 -3.26 6.65 -10.58
C TYR A 437 -4.46 7.05 -11.48
N GLY A 438 -5.21 8.07 -11.07
CA GLY A 438 -6.41 8.54 -11.76
C GLY A 438 -6.12 9.62 -12.80
N ASN A 439 -6.81 9.55 -13.94
CA ASN A 439 -6.80 10.61 -14.95
C ASN A 439 -8.02 11.56 -14.80
N GLY A 440 -8.07 12.61 -15.62
CA GLY A 440 -9.18 13.56 -15.68
C GLY A 440 -10.53 12.99 -16.15
N LEU A 441 -10.57 11.71 -16.55
CA LEU A 441 -11.80 10.98 -16.85
C LEU A 441 -12.26 10.09 -15.68
N ASN A 442 -11.58 10.18 -14.53
CA ASN A 442 -11.76 9.30 -13.35
C ASN A 442 -11.54 7.82 -13.66
N GLU A 443 -10.64 7.51 -14.59
CA GLU A 443 -10.21 6.14 -14.88
C GLU A 443 -8.87 5.86 -14.16
N ALA A 444 -8.72 4.67 -13.58
CA ALA A 444 -7.42 4.17 -13.14
C ALA A 444 -6.59 3.79 -14.38
N ILE A 445 -5.45 4.44 -14.55
CA ILE A 445 -4.52 4.22 -15.67
C ILE A 445 -3.13 3.87 -15.16
N PHE A 446 -2.41 3.03 -15.91
CA PHE A 446 -1.00 2.74 -15.69
C PHE A 446 -0.12 3.68 -16.53
N ASP A 447 0.67 4.55 -15.89
CA ASP A 447 1.58 5.51 -16.54
C ASP A 447 2.60 6.08 -15.51
N PHE A 448 3.42 7.05 -15.93
CA PHE A 448 4.28 7.84 -15.04
C PHE A 448 3.48 8.55 -13.93
N ASN A 449 4.00 8.55 -12.69
CA ASN A 449 3.30 9.10 -11.52
C ASN A 449 4.10 10.15 -10.72
N ASP A 450 5.38 10.36 -11.05
CA ASP A 450 6.24 11.41 -10.48
C ASP A 450 6.87 12.27 -11.58
N PHE A 451 6.88 13.58 -11.35
CA PHE A 451 7.26 14.59 -12.33
C PHE A 451 8.15 15.70 -11.74
N ASP A 452 8.66 15.54 -10.51
CA ASP A 452 9.42 16.61 -9.85
C ASP A 452 10.70 17.01 -10.63
N GLU A 453 11.32 16.04 -11.31
CA GLU A 453 12.57 16.21 -12.05
C GLU A 453 12.39 16.50 -13.55
N VAL A 454 11.15 16.71 -14.02
CA VAL A 454 10.85 16.84 -15.46
C VAL A 454 11.66 17.94 -16.12
N ALA A 455 12.18 17.61 -17.30
CA ALA A 455 12.98 18.49 -18.14
C ALA A 455 12.91 18.03 -19.60
N VAL A 456 13.28 18.91 -20.53
CA VAL A 456 13.47 18.51 -21.93
C VAL A 456 14.89 17.99 -22.11
N ALA A 457 15.05 16.72 -22.44
CA ALA A 457 16.36 16.09 -22.64
C ALA A 457 16.23 14.86 -23.55
N PRO A 458 17.34 14.22 -23.96
CA PRO A 458 17.29 12.96 -24.69
C PRO A 458 16.53 11.86 -23.91
N TYR A 459 15.54 11.23 -24.55
CA TYR A 459 14.67 10.22 -23.93
C TYR A 459 15.43 9.01 -23.35
N TYR A 460 16.60 8.70 -23.89
CA TYR A 460 17.40 7.56 -23.42
C TYR A 460 17.95 7.75 -22.00
N TYR A 461 17.96 8.96 -21.44
CA TYR A 461 18.33 9.13 -20.02
C TYR A 461 17.32 8.50 -19.09
N ASP A 462 16.02 8.65 -19.39
CA ASP A 462 14.95 7.99 -18.66
C ASP A 462 15.05 6.46 -18.82
N LEU A 463 15.34 5.96 -20.04
CA LEU A 463 15.56 4.53 -20.27
C LEU A 463 16.74 3.97 -19.48
N LEU A 464 17.89 4.66 -19.50
CA LEU A 464 19.09 4.23 -18.78
C LEU A 464 18.85 4.23 -17.27
N ARG A 465 18.09 5.23 -16.77
CA ARG A 465 17.76 5.26 -15.35
C ARG A 465 16.87 4.09 -14.96
N PHE A 466 15.86 3.79 -15.76
CA PHE A 466 14.97 2.66 -15.53
C PHE A 466 15.71 1.32 -15.64
N GLY A 467 16.51 1.11 -16.70
CA GLY A 467 17.32 -0.09 -16.91
C GLY A 467 18.27 -0.37 -15.76
N THR A 468 18.94 0.67 -15.24
CA THR A 468 19.76 0.57 -14.01
C THR A 468 18.93 0.11 -12.82
N SER A 469 17.72 0.65 -12.66
CA SER A 469 16.85 0.32 -11.53
C SER A 469 16.32 -1.12 -11.56
N LEU A 470 16.29 -1.79 -12.72
CA LEU A 470 15.94 -3.21 -12.84
C LEU A 470 16.99 -4.12 -12.19
N TYR A 471 18.28 -3.82 -12.36
CA TYR A 471 19.36 -4.53 -11.65
C TYR A 471 19.24 -4.31 -10.13
N LEU A 472 19.01 -3.08 -9.70
CA LEU A 472 18.85 -2.75 -8.27
C LEU A 472 17.61 -3.42 -7.67
N LEU A 473 16.53 -3.59 -8.44
CA LEU A 473 15.33 -4.33 -8.03
C LEU A 473 15.65 -5.81 -7.79
N ASN A 474 16.41 -6.45 -8.68
CA ASN A 474 16.81 -7.85 -8.55
C ASN A 474 17.63 -8.10 -7.27
N ASP A 475 18.41 -7.12 -6.81
CA ASP A 475 19.18 -7.21 -5.55
C ASP A 475 18.31 -7.22 -4.29
N VAL A 476 17.06 -6.73 -4.36
CA VAL A 476 16.20 -6.52 -3.18
C VAL A 476 14.87 -7.29 -3.22
N ALA A 477 14.49 -7.83 -4.37
CA ALA A 477 13.24 -8.55 -4.58
C ALA A 477 13.46 -10.05 -4.40
N PRO A 478 13.10 -10.69 -3.28
CA PRO A 478 13.43 -12.09 -3.03
C PRO A 478 12.79 -13.10 -4.00
N GLY A 479 11.66 -12.74 -4.62
CA GLY A 479 11.06 -13.51 -5.71
C GLY A 479 11.83 -13.42 -7.04
N LEU A 480 12.79 -12.52 -7.14
CA LEU A 480 13.73 -12.34 -8.25
C LEU A 480 15.15 -12.63 -7.77
N GLN A 481 15.88 -13.50 -8.44
CA GLN A 481 17.28 -13.79 -8.11
C GLN A 481 18.01 -14.20 -9.38
N LEU A 482 17.81 -13.37 -10.41
CA LEU A 482 18.35 -13.58 -11.73
C LEU A 482 19.85 -13.34 -11.70
N ASP A 483 20.61 -14.15 -12.46
CA ASP A 483 22.01 -13.84 -12.71
C ASP A 483 22.17 -12.69 -13.71
N TYR A 484 23.42 -12.29 -13.99
CA TYR A 484 23.69 -11.16 -14.88
C TYR A 484 23.26 -11.39 -16.32
N GLU A 485 23.43 -12.61 -16.82
CA GLU A 485 23.04 -12.96 -18.19
C GLU A 485 21.52 -12.89 -18.32
N GLU A 486 20.80 -13.41 -17.32
CA GLU A 486 19.33 -13.32 -17.24
C GLU A 486 18.84 -11.86 -17.07
N MET A 487 19.52 -11.04 -16.26
CA MET A 487 19.17 -9.62 -16.10
C MET A 487 19.46 -8.79 -17.35
N GLU A 488 20.52 -9.12 -18.08
CA GLU A 488 20.83 -8.51 -19.38
C GLU A 488 19.69 -8.79 -20.38
N GLU A 489 19.21 -10.04 -20.44
CA GLU A 489 18.04 -10.40 -21.25
C GLU A 489 16.79 -9.59 -20.86
N VAL A 490 16.55 -9.37 -19.57
CA VAL A 490 15.43 -8.53 -19.07
C VAL A 490 15.56 -7.07 -19.55
N VAL A 491 16.75 -6.49 -19.47
CA VAL A 491 17.00 -5.10 -19.89
C VAL A 491 16.89 -4.94 -21.41
N ILE A 492 17.36 -5.94 -22.18
CA ILE A 492 17.17 -5.99 -23.64
C ILE A 492 15.68 -6.14 -23.98
N ALA A 493 14.94 -7.02 -23.29
CA ALA A 493 13.50 -7.18 -23.52
C ALA A 493 12.75 -5.85 -23.29
N PHE A 494 13.14 -5.08 -22.28
CA PHE A 494 12.60 -3.73 -22.05
C PHE A 494 12.85 -2.79 -23.24
N SER A 495 14.06 -2.75 -23.82
CA SER A 495 14.32 -1.91 -25.01
C SER A 495 13.54 -2.40 -26.23
N GLU A 496 13.35 -3.71 -26.38
CA GLU A 496 12.51 -4.30 -27.43
C GLU A 496 11.04 -3.91 -27.32
N TYR A 497 10.45 -3.95 -26.12
CA TYR A 497 9.07 -3.52 -25.90
C TYR A 497 8.88 -2.01 -26.12
N TYR A 498 9.90 -1.20 -25.84
CA TYR A 498 9.86 0.23 -26.14
C TYR A 498 9.91 0.46 -27.67
N LYS A 499 10.75 -0.30 -28.41
CA LYS A 499 10.76 -0.28 -29.87
C LYS A 499 9.41 -0.67 -30.47
N GLU A 500 8.78 -1.72 -29.95
CA GLU A 500 7.44 -2.15 -30.37
C GLU A 500 6.42 -1.02 -30.22
N ALA A 501 6.45 -0.28 -29.10
CA ALA A 501 5.56 0.86 -28.90
C ALA A 501 5.83 2.00 -29.90
N LEU A 502 7.08 2.25 -30.28
CA LEU A 502 7.39 3.23 -31.34
C LEU A 502 6.85 2.77 -32.71
N GLU A 503 6.93 1.47 -33.02
CA GLU A 503 6.33 0.91 -34.23
C GLU A 503 4.82 1.07 -34.25
N ASP A 504 4.13 0.82 -33.13
CA ASP A 504 2.68 1.01 -32.99
C ASP A 504 2.27 2.46 -33.34
N VAL A 505 3.07 3.45 -32.92
CA VAL A 505 2.84 4.86 -33.25
C VAL A 505 3.12 5.14 -34.73
N ILE A 506 4.29 4.71 -35.25
CA ILE A 506 4.69 4.94 -36.65
C ILE A 506 3.68 4.29 -37.61
N GLY A 507 3.19 3.11 -37.25
CA GLY A 507 2.16 2.34 -37.96
C GLY A 507 0.75 2.92 -37.86
N GLN A 508 0.53 3.89 -36.96
CA GLN A 508 -0.78 4.46 -36.61
C GLN A 508 -1.75 3.44 -36.00
N ASP A 509 -1.22 2.39 -35.37
CA ASP A 509 -2.00 1.42 -34.59
C ASP A 509 -2.43 2.05 -33.24
N VAL A 510 -1.68 3.05 -32.77
CA VAL A 510 -1.94 3.79 -31.53
C VAL A 510 -1.92 5.31 -31.78
N ASP A 511 -2.95 6.00 -31.29
CA ASP A 511 -2.94 7.45 -31.09
C ASP A 511 -2.56 7.75 -29.64
N VAL A 512 -1.40 8.36 -29.42
CA VAL A 512 -0.83 8.62 -28.08
C VAL A 512 -1.61 9.66 -27.26
N HIS A 513 -2.49 10.44 -27.89
CA HIS A 513 -3.39 11.37 -27.18
C HIS A 513 -4.68 10.68 -26.72
N ASP A 514 -5.08 9.59 -27.36
CA ASP A 514 -6.32 8.87 -27.02
C ASP A 514 -6.07 7.58 -26.24
N PHE A 515 -4.93 6.92 -26.46
CA PHE A 515 -4.64 5.61 -25.89
C PHE A 515 -4.25 5.67 -24.41
N ARG A 516 -4.93 4.88 -23.58
CA ARG A 516 -4.72 4.78 -22.13
C ARG A 516 -4.64 3.34 -21.70
N PHE A 517 -3.71 3.01 -20.80
CA PHE A 517 -3.57 1.69 -20.18
C PHE A 517 -4.57 1.52 -19.03
N THR A 518 -5.85 1.35 -19.40
CA THR A 518 -6.94 0.99 -18.49
C THR A 518 -6.96 -0.52 -18.23
N HIS A 519 -7.64 -0.96 -17.16
CA HIS A 519 -7.67 -2.36 -16.73
C HIS A 519 -8.05 -3.38 -17.83
N ASP A 520 -8.89 -3.00 -18.79
CA ASP A 520 -9.35 -3.85 -19.90
C ASP A 520 -8.28 -4.11 -20.97
N LYS A 521 -7.18 -3.34 -20.94
CA LYS A 521 -6.03 -3.45 -21.87
C LYS A 521 -4.78 -4.03 -21.20
N LEU A 522 -4.87 -4.33 -19.91
CA LEU A 522 -3.77 -4.80 -19.08
C LEU A 522 -3.95 -6.29 -18.76
N SER A 523 -2.84 -7.00 -18.62
CA SER A 523 -2.78 -8.42 -18.31
C SER A 523 -1.59 -8.73 -17.39
N GLY A 524 -1.42 -9.99 -16.98
CA GLY A 524 -0.34 -10.37 -16.06
C GLY A 524 -0.46 -9.70 -14.68
N LEU A 525 0.68 -9.42 -14.04
CA LEU A 525 0.76 -8.74 -12.74
C LEU A 525 0.10 -7.36 -12.81
N VAL A 526 0.41 -6.57 -13.83
CA VAL A 526 -0.09 -5.21 -13.99
C VAL A 526 -1.61 -5.22 -14.18
N GLY A 527 -2.15 -6.14 -15.00
CA GLY A 527 -3.60 -6.28 -15.19
C GLY A 527 -4.37 -6.79 -13.97
N ALA A 528 -3.77 -7.69 -13.18
CA ALA A 528 -4.35 -8.12 -11.92
C ALA A 528 -4.48 -6.94 -10.94
N THR A 529 -3.41 -6.16 -10.81
CA THR A 529 -3.37 -4.94 -9.99
C THR A 529 -4.38 -3.90 -10.49
N ALA A 530 -4.46 -3.66 -11.80
CA ALA A 530 -5.42 -2.76 -12.41
C ALA A 530 -6.88 -3.14 -12.11
N SER A 531 -7.18 -4.44 -12.11
CA SER A 531 -8.53 -4.96 -11.83
C SER A 531 -8.95 -4.73 -10.38
N GLU A 532 -8.00 -4.81 -9.44
CA GLU A 532 -8.22 -4.51 -8.03
C GLU A 532 -8.49 -3.00 -7.83
N ILE A 533 -7.65 -2.16 -8.44
CA ILE A 533 -7.73 -0.70 -8.33
C ILE A 533 -8.97 -0.13 -9.00
N ALA A 534 -9.38 -0.67 -10.15
CA ALA A 534 -10.58 -0.25 -10.85
C ALA A 534 -11.88 -0.47 -10.04
N GLY A 535 -11.83 -1.32 -9.01
CA GLY A 535 -12.94 -1.54 -8.07
C GLY A 535 -13.01 -0.53 -6.92
N LEU A 536 -12.01 0.36 -6.77
CA LEU A 536 -11.96 1.33 -5.68
C LEU A 536 -12.94 2.49 -5.92
N ASP A 537 -13.57 2.95 -4.83
CA ASP A 537 -14.32 4.20 -4.82
C ASP A 537 -13.33 5.38 -4.87
N ARG A 538 -13.58 6.37 -5.74
CA ARG A 538 -12.76 7.61 -5.86
C ARG A 538 -12.63 8.31 -4.52
N PHE A 539 -13.61 8.17 -3.63
CA PHE A 539 -13.62 8.82 -2.31
C PHE A 539 -13.18 7.90 -1.17
N ALA A 540 -12.76 6.66 -1.44
CA ALA A 540 -12.36 5.69 -0.41
C ALA A 540 -11.24 6.21 0.50
N GLU A 541 -10.30 6.99 -0.05
CA GLU A 541 -9.19 7.56 0.72
C GLU A 541 -9.61 8.77 1.59
N LEU A 542 -10.78 9.39 1.39
CA LEU A 542 -11.17 10.56 2.20
C LEU A 542 -11.16 10.24 3.69
N GLY A 543 -11.76 9.11 4.09
CA GLY A 543 -11.80 8.68 5.49
C GLY A 543 -10.44 8.35 6.09
N ARG A 544 -9.40 8.15 5.27
CA ARG A 544 -8.03 7.88 5.73
C ARG A 544 -7.27 9.14 6.13
N TRP A 545 -7.61 10.27 5.52
CA TRP A 545 -6.88 11.54 5.68
C TRP A 545 -7.69 12.62 6.38
N THR A 546 -8.99 12.38 6.58
CA THR A 546 -9.91 13.35 7.15
C THR A 546 -10.85 12.69 8.15
N GLN A 547 -11.40 13.50 9.04
CA GLN A 547 -12.37 13.12 10.05
C GLN A 547 -13.53 14.12 10.06
N ILE A 548 -14.68 13.70 10.63
CA ILE A 548 -15.82 14.59 10.83
C ILE A 548 -15.76 15.12 12.27
N VAL A 549 -15.57 16.44 12.41
CA VAL A 549 -15.55 17.15 13.69
C VAL A 549 -16.67 18.19 13.68
N ASP A 550 -17.58 18.12 14.66
CA ASP A 550 -18.74 19.00 14.78
C ASP A 550 -19.60 19.08 13.50
N GLY A 551 -19.68 17.97 12.76
CA GLY A 551 -20.43 17.90 11.51
C GLY A 551 -19.77 18.63 10.35
N GLN A 552 -18.46 18.89 10.40
CA GLN A 552 -17.66 19.36 9.26
C GLN A 552 -16.49 18.39 9.04
N ARG A 553 -16.18 18.11 7.77
CA ARG A 553 -14.98 17.34 7.42
C ARG A 553 -13.75 18.22 7.57
N LYS A 554 -12.71 17.68 8.22
CA LYS A 554 -11.43 18.33 8.49
C LYS A 554 -10.29 17.35 8.32
N MET A 555 -9.07 17.84 8.13
CA MET A 555 -7.89 16.99 8.06
C MET A 555 -7.70 16.24 9.40
N ASP A 556 -7.35 14.96 9.34
CA ASP A 556 -7.12 14.14 10.52
C ASP A 556 -5.64 14.19 10.93
N THR A 557 -5.28 15.13 11.81
CA THR A 557 -3.91 15.26 12.33
C THR A 557 -3.56 14.22 13.42
N SER A 558 -4.48 13.30 13.76
CA SER A 558 -4.11 12.09 14.50
C SER A 558 -3.41 11.05 13.61
N ASN A 559 -3.57 11.17 12.30
CA ASN A 559 -2.79 10.42 11.34
C ASN A 559 -1.33 10.86 11.42
N ALA A 560 -0.41 9.95 11.78
CA ALA A 560 1.02 10.24 11.95
C ALA A 560 1.71 10.85 10.70
N ARG A 561 1.07 10.76 9.54
CA ARG A 561 1.51 11.31 8.25
C ARG A 561 1.07 12.77 8.03
N LEU A 562 0.24 13.32 8.90
CA LEU A 562 -0.22 14.70 8.89
C LEU A 562 0.17 15.38 10.19
N SER A 563 0.45 16.68 10.11
CA SER A 563 0.58 17.53 11.29
C SER A 563 -0.23 18.81 11.11
N ASP A 564 -0.55 19.45 12.22
CA ASP A 564 -1.07 20.80 12.21
C ASP A 564 -0.08 21.75 11.50
N ILE A 565 -0.62 22.82 10.93
CA ILE A 565 0.15 23.92 10.34
C ILE A 565 0.14 25.13 11.26
N THR A 566 1.16 25.96 11.13
CA THR A 566 1.24 27.29 11.74
C THR A 566 0.33 28.29 11.03
N ASP A 567 0.04 29.42 11.68
CA ASP A 567 -0.74 30.51 11.08
C ASP A 567 -0.05 31.11 9.85
N ASP A 568 1.29 31.15 9.84
CA ASP A 568 2.08 31.66 8.72
C ASP A 568 2.03 30.71 7.52
N GLU A 569 2.17 29.39 7.73
CA GLU A 569 2.00 28.39 6.66
C GLU A 569 0.57 28.42 6.08
N ARG A 570 -0.45 28.61 6.93
CA ARG A 570 -1.83 28.77 6.46
C ARG A 570 -1.98 30.03 5.61
N ALA A 571 -1.37 31.14 6.03
CA ALA A 571 -1.42 32.40 5.31
C ALA A 571 -0.73 32.31 3.94
N GLU A 572 0.42 31.62 3.85
CA GLU A 572 1.15 31.37 2.59
C GLU A 572 0.22 30.72 1.55
N ILE A 573 -0.45 29.62 1.91
CA ILE A 573 -1.34 28.89 1.00
C ILE A 573 -2.60 29.70 0.67
N VAL A 574 -3.27 30.27 1.67
CA VAL A 574 -4.55 30.96 1.47
C VAL A 574 -4.38 32.26 0.68
N ASN A 575 -3.33 33.05 0.95
CA ASN A 575 -3.09 34.30 0.23
C ASN A 575 -2.64 34.07 -1.22
N ALA A 576 -1.97 32.95 -1.49
CA ALA A 576 -1.53 32.56 -2.82
C ALA A 576 -2.62 31.83 -3.63
N TRP A 577 -3.78 31.51 -3.04
CA TRP A 577 -4.80 30.67 -3.67
C TRP A 577 -5.31 31.22 -5.01
N ASP A 578 -5.45 32.54 -5.12
CA ASP A 578 -5.88 33.18 -6.37
C ASP A 578 -4.90 32.91 -7.52
N THR A 579 -3.60 32.82 -7.24
CA THR A 579 -2.58 32.48 -8.27
C THR A 579 -2.77 31.08 -8.84
N TYR A 580 -3.34 30.17 -8.06
CA TYR A 580 -3.70 28.82 -8.49
C TYR A 580 -4.94 28.84 -9.38
N LEU A 581 -6.00 29.52 -8.95
CA LEU A 581 -7.23 29.64 -9.74
C LEU A 581 -6.97 30.32 -11.08
N GLU A 582 -6.14 31.38 -11.10
CA GLU A 582 -5.71 32.07 -12.33
C GLU A 582 -4.85 31.20 -13.27
N ALA A 583 -4.22 30.14 -12.75
CA ALA A 583 -3.39 29.22 -13.53
C ALA A 583 -4.16 28.04 -14.15
N LEU A 584 -5.40 27.80 -13.72
CA LEU A 584 -6.28 26.78 -14.27
C LEU A 584 -6.84 27.21 -15.64
N ASP A 585 -7.31 26.25 -16.44
CA ASP A 585 -8.00 26.57 -17.71
C ASP A 585 -9.36 27.22 -17.39
N ASP A 586 -9.66 28.35 -18.02
CA ASP A 586 -10.94 29.07 -17.87
C ASP A 586 -12.17 28.15 -18.05
N LYS A 587 -12.06 27.10 -18.87
CA LYS A 587 -13.12 26.11 -19.06
C LYS A 587 -13.42 25.31 -17.80
N ILE A 588 -12.40 24.98 -17.00
CA ILE A 588 -12.56 24.25 -15.74
C ILE A 588 -13.38 25.09 -14.78
N ILE A 589 -12.97 26.35 -14.58
CA ILE A 589 -13.71 27.30 -13.72
C ILE A 589 -15.13 27.52 -14.24
N ALA A 590 -15.33 27.62 -15.55
CA ALA A 590 -16.66 27.77 -16.14
C ALA A 590 -17.56 26.52 -15.97
N GLU A 591 -16.97 25.33 -15.83
CA GLU A 591 -17.68 24.06 -15.70
C GLU A 591 -18.08 23.76 -14.25
N VAL A 592 -17.13 23.85 -13.31
CA VAL A 592 -17.37 23.48 -11.89
C VAL A 592 -17.67 24.68 -10.98
N GLY A 593 -17.31 25.90 -11.40
CA GLY A 593 -17.45 27.12 -10.61
C GLY A 593 -16.33 27.34 -9.59
N GLU A 594 -16.12 28.60 -9.17
CA GLU A 594 -15.07 28.94 -8.18
C GLU A 594 -15.34 28.35 -6.79
N GLU A 595 -16.62 28.23 -6.40
CA GLU A 595 -17.03 27.68 -5.08
C GLU A 595 -16.55 26.24 -4.87
N TYR A 596 -16.36 25.47 -5.95
CA TYR A 596 -15.79 24.12 -5.92
C TYR A 596 -14.37 24.11 -5.33
N PHE A 597 -13.58 25.17 -5.55
CA PHE A 597 -12.21 25.27 -5.05
C PHE A 597 -12.12 25.92 -3.66
N THR A 598 -13.24 26.02 -2.93
CA THR A 598 -13.25 26.61 -1.58
C THR A 598 -12.45 25.74 -0.61
N ILE A 599 -11.43 26.32 0.01
CA ILE A 599 -10.63 25.65 1.04
C ILE A 599 -11.48 25.42 2.30
N LYS A 600 -11.60 24.16 2.71
CA LYS A 600 -12.23 23.71 3.97
C LYS A 600 -11.21 23.59 5.10
N ASP A 601 -10.06 22.98 4.83
CA ASP A 601 -9.00 22.80 5.81
C ASP A 601 -7.64 22.52 5.16
N VAL A 602 -6.56 22.68 5.92
CA VAL A 602 -5.18 22.48 5.45
C VAL A 602 -4.35 21.80 6.54
N ALA A 603 -3.57 20.79 6.16
CA ALA A 603 -2.60 20.13 7.04
C ALA A 603 -1.26 19.95 6.34
N ARG A 604 -0.17 19.90 7.13
CA ARG A 604 1.17 19.62 6.61
C ARG A 604 1.35 18.14 6.43
N ARG A 605 1.96 17.73 5.32
CA ARG A 605 2.36 16.35 5.07
C ARG A 605 3.77 16.12 5.60
N THR A 606 3.91 15.22 6.57
CA THR A 606 5.18 15.01 7.30
C THR A 606 6.08 13.93 6.74
N ASP A 607 5.57 13.11 5.81
CA ASP A 607 6.32 12.03 5.17
C ASP A 607 6.34 12.24 3.65
N ALA A 608 7.55 12.34 3.11
CA ALA A 608 7.86 12.68 1.73
C ALA A 608 8.80 11.63 1.15
N GLY A 609 8.69 11.39 -0.16
CA GLY A 609 9.59 10.46 -0.86
C GLY A 609 11.05 10.89 -0.71
N LEU A 610 11.97 9.93 -0.67
CA LEU A 610 13.38 10.13 -0.28
C LEU A 610 14.06 11.27 -1.06
N GLY A 611 13.85 11.36 -2.39
CA GLY A 611 14.40 12.44 -3.21
C GLY A 611 13.88 13.84 -2.81
N SER A 612 12.58 13.92 -2.50
CA SER A 612 11.88 15.16 -2.13
C SER A 612 11.87 15.47 -0.62
N LEU A 613 12.52 14.65 0.21
CA LEU A 613 12.51 14.84 1.65
C LEU A 613 13.10 16.22 2.01
N GLY A 614 12.38 16.99 2.81
CA GLY A 614 12.71 18.38 3.16
C GLY A 614 12.06 19.46 2.28
N THR A 615 11.32 19.08 1.23
CA THR A 615 10.43 20.00 0.51
C THR A 615 9.13 20.24 1.30
N GLU A 616 8.52 21.40 1.11
CA GLU A 616 7.23 21.71 1.72
C GLU A 616 6.11 20.99 0.99
N ARG A 617 5.20 20.38 1.75
CA ARG A 617 4.06 19.65 1.21
C ARG A 617 2.86 19.78 2.12
N TYR A 618 1.72 20.11 1.53
CA TYR A 618 0.45 20.34 2.23
C TYR A 618 -0.66 19.53 1.57
N TYR A 619 -1.58 19.04 2.39
CA TYR A 619 -2.87 18.55 1.92
C TYR A 619 -3.92 19.61 2.20
N VAL A 620 -4.60 20.05 1.15
CA VAL A 620 -5.68 21.04 1.20
C VAL A 620 -6.99 20.35 0.88
N LEU A 621 -7.92 20.36 1.84
CA LEU A 621 -9.27 19.87 1.63
C LEU A 621 -10.10 20.98 0.99
N ILE A 622 -10.72 20.70 -0.16
CA ILE A 622 -11.64 21.61 -0.85
C ILE A 622 -13.05 21.02 -0.95
N GLU A 623 -14.01 21.86 -1.33
CA GLU A 623 -15.39 21.43 -1.63
C GLU A 623 -15.44 20.40 -2.78
N GLY A 624 -16.42 19.51 -2.71
CA GLY A 624 -16.72 18.53 -3.75
C GLY A 624 -17.68 19.05 -4.82
N GLU A 625 -18.18 18.14 -5.66
CA GLU A 625 -19.21 18.46 -6.66
C GLU A 625 -20.55 18.87 -6.03
N SER A 626 -20.79 18.49 -4.78
CA SER A 626 -21.92 18.88 -3.97
C SER A 626 -21.46 19.51 -2.66
N SER A 627 -22.38 20.17 -1.95
CA SER A 627 -22.14 20.65 -0.58
C SER A 627 -22.14 19.52 0.47
N GLY A 628 -21.98 18.27 0.03
CA GLY A 628 -21.92 17.08 0.85
C GLY A 628 -20.57 16.96 1.56
N GLN A 629 -20.42 15.94 2.39
CA GLN A 629 -19.13 15.62 3.04
C GLN A 629 -18.51 14.34 2.47
N HIS A 630 -19.14 13.74 1.47
CA HIS A 630 -18.75 12.44 0.91
C HIS A 630 -17.92 12.53 -0.37
N ASP A 631 -17.82 13.73 -0.91
CA ASP A 631 -17.31 14.03 -2.25
C ASP A 631 -16.29 15.17 -2.25
N ASP A 632 -15.86 15.61 -1.06
CA ASP A 632 -14.76 16.57 -0.90
C ASP A 632 -13.49 16.06 -1.60
N ILE A 633 -12.62 16.98 -2.02
CA ILE A 633 -11.38 16.64 -2.71
C ILE A 633 -10.18 17.02 -1.85
N ILE A 634 -9.16 16.18 -1.85
CA ILE A 634 -7.87 16.47 -1.22
C ILE A 634 -6.88 16.83 -2.32
N LEU A 635 -6.39 18.06 -2.27
CA LEU A 635 -5.30 18.53 -3.13
C LEU A 635 -3.96 18.33 -2.44
N ASP A 636 -3.00 17.80 -3.20
CA ASP A 636 -1.60 17.67 -2.84
C ASP A 636 -0.84 18.88 -3.40
N ILE A 637 -0.36 19.72 -2.49
CA ILE A 637 0.40 20.94 -2.80
C ILE A 637 1.84 20.73 -2.40
N LYS A 638 2.76 20.69 -3.37
CA LYS A 638 4.17 20.33 -3.15
C LYS A 638 5.11 21.37 -3.76
N SER A 639 6.00 21.93 -2.95
CA SER A 639 7.00 22.90 -3.42
C SER A 639 7.95 22.24 -4.42
N GLN A 640 8.29 22.95 -5.50
CA GLN A 640 9.10 22.40 -6.58
C GLN A 640 10.53 22.92 -6.54
N LEU A 641 11.50 22.04 -6.76
CA LEU A 641 12.94 22.35 -6.80
C LEU A 641 13.42 22.52 -8.25
N PRO A 642 14.61 23.13 -8.49
CA PRO A 642 15.23 23.09 -9.81
C PRO A 642 15.57 21.65 -10.21
N SER A 643 15.28 21.28 -11.46
CA SER A 643 15.56 19.94 -11.99
C SER A 643 17.06 19.65 -12.01
N ALA A 644 17.44 18.46 -11.54
CA ALA A 644 18.77 17.87 -11.64
C ALA A 644 19.27 17.78 -13.08
N VAL A 645 18.37 17.53 -14.04
CA VAL A 645 18.69 17.45 -15.48
C VAL A 645 19.17 18.81 -15.99
N ASP A 646 18.43 19.87 -15.66
CA ASP A 646 18.77 21.25 -16.04
C ASP A 646 20.03 21.72 -15.29
N LYS A 647 20.15 21.43 -13.99
CA LYS A 647 21.33 21.79 -13.17
C LYS A 647 22.62 21.18 -13.72
N ALA A 648 22.57 19.93 -14.18
CA ALA A 648 23.69 19.26 -14.80
C ALA A 648 24.00 19.76 -16.22
N SER A 649 23.18 20.66 -16.78
CA SER A 649 23.33 21.19 -18.15
C SER A 649 23.28 20.12 -19.24
N VAL A 650 22.59 19.01 -18.99
CA VAL A 650 22.30 17.96 -19.99
C VAL A 650 20.90 18.11 -20.58
N GLY A 651 20.05 18.91 -19.94
CA GLY A 651 18.74 19.34 -20.46
C GLY A 651 18.81 20.54 -21.40
N GLN A 652 17.73 20.72 -22.16
CA GLN A 652 17.46 21.84 -23.06
C GLN A 652 16.09 22.47 -22.78
N THR A 653 15.63 22.39 -21.54
CA THR A 653 14.36 22.97 -21.11
C THR A 653 14.36 24.48 -21.38
N GLN A 654 13.29 24.96 -22.02
CA GLN A 654 13.13 26.40 -22.25
C GLN A 654 13.02 27.14 -20.91
N ALA A 655 13.40 28.41 -20.89
CA ALA A 655 13.27 29.23 -19.69
C ALA A 655 11.81 29.27 -19.22
N TYR A 656 11.61 28.99 -17.94
CA TYR A 656 10.31 28.97 -17.26
C TYR A 656 10.28 30.03 -16.15
N PRO A 657 9.10 30.60 -15.84
CA PRO A 657 8.99 31.62 -14.79
C PRO A 657 9.31 31.08 -13.39
N THR A 658 8.80 29.88 -13.09
CA THR A 658 8.90 29.23 -11.78
C THR A 658 9.20 27.74 -11.94
N HIS A 659 9.71 27.09 -10.89
CA HIS A 659 9.90 25.63 -10.93
C HIS A 659 8.57 24.87 -11.03
N ALA A 660 7.51 25.39 -10.42
CA ALA A 660 6.18 24.82 -10.59
C ALA A 660 5.65 24.91 -12.04
N ASP A 661 5.94 26.00 -12.77
CA ASP A 661 5.60 26.11 -14.19
C ASP A 661 6.29 25.03 -15.03
N ARG A 662 7.58 24.75 -14.74
CA ARG A 662 8.31 23.65 -15.39
C ARG A 662 7.58 22.33 -15.17
N THR A 663 7.27 22.02 -13.91
CA THR A 663 6.64 20.75 -13.55
C THR A 663 5.26 20.61 -14.16
N VAL A 664 4.41 21.65 -14.11
CA VAL A 664 3.08 21.63 -14.75
C VAL A 664 3.18 21.44 -16.26
N ALA A 665 4.13 22.11 -16.93
CA ALA A 665 4.32 21.99 -18.38
C ALA A 665 4.77 20.57 -18.77
N GLY A 666 5.78 20.02 -18.09
CA GLY A 666 6.25 18.65 -18.33
C GLY A 666 5.19 17.62 -18.03
N MET A 667 4.46 17.78 -16.93
CA MET A 667 3.37 16.89 -16.54
C MET A 667 2.22 16.90 -17.55
N ARG A 668 1.80 18.07 -18.04
CA ARG A 668 0.77 18.18 -19.12
C ARG A 668 1.25 17.61 -20.46
N ALA A 669 2.55 17.66 -20.75
CA ALA A 669 3.13 17.09 -21.97
C ALA A 669 3.26 15.56 -21.90
N LEU A 670 3.74 15.05 -20.77
CA LEU A 670 3.99 13.63 -20.56
C LEU A 670 2.73 12.84 -20.29
N HIS A 671 1.70 13.41 -19.70
CA HIS A 671 0.57 12.66 -19.18
C HIS A 671 -0.63 12.58 -20.13
N ASN A 672 -1.38 11.48 -20.09
CA ASN A 672 -2.63 11.35 -20.85
C ASN A 672 -3.90 11.71 -20.03
N TYR A 673 -4.64 12.73 -20.45
CA TYR A 673 -5.81 13.29 -19.75
C TYR A 673 -5.47 13.76 -18.31
N PRO A 674 -4.71 14.85 -18.16
CA PRO A 674 -4.40 15.43 -16.84
C PRO A 674 -5.67 15.68 -16.02
N ASP A 675 -5.62 15.49 -14.69
CA ASP A 675 -6.76 15.86 -13.84
C ASP A 675 -6.97 17.38 -13.82
N ILE A 676 -8.20 17.80 -13.53
CA ILE A 676 -8.62 19.21 -13.63
C ILE A 676 -7.96 20.10 -12.57
N HIS A 677 -7.35 19.51 -11.54
CA HIS A 677 -6.75 20.25 -10.44
C HIS A 677 -5.27 20.56 -10.69
N TRP A 678 -4.69 20.05 -11.77
CA TRP A 678 -3.29 20.29 -12.13
C TRP A 678 -3.00 21.76 -12.44
N GLY A 679 -2.31 22.40 -11.51
CA GLY A 679 -1.92 23.80 -11.62
C GLY A 679 -0.69 24.15 -10.79
N ARG A 680 -0.33 25.43 -10.81
CA ARG A 680 0.73 25.98 -9.96
C ARG A 680 0.12 26.88 -8.89
N LEU A 681 0.76 27.00 -7.75
CA LEU A 681 0.48 28.01 -6.74
C LEU A 681 1.78 28.77 -6.45
N ILE A 682 1.75 30.10 -6.47
CA ILE A 682 2.94 30.95 -6.28
C ILE A 682 2.83 31.63 -4.92
N GLY A 683 3.62 31.14 -3.96
CA GLY A 683 3.75 31.73 -2.62
C GLY A 683 4.79 32.85 -2.57
N GLU A 684 5.03 33.40 -1.37
CA GLU A 684 6.08 34.41 -1.14
C GLU A 684 7.48 33.79 -1.21
N GLN A 685 7.62 32.54 -0.77
CA GLN A 685 8.93 31.87 -0.67
C GLN A 685 9.13 30.78 -1.72
N HIS A 686 8.06 30.12 -2.16
CA HIS A 686 8.13 28.94 -3.00
C HIS A 686 7.04 28.93 -4.08
N SER A 687 7.33 28.23 -5.18
CA SER A 687 6.32 27.82 -6.16
C SER A 687 5.97 26.35 -5.95
N TYR A 688 4.67 26.05 -6.00
CA TYR A 688 4.12 24.74 -5.66
C TYR A 688 3.38 24.13 -6.85
N LEU A 689 3.55 22.83 -7.03
CA LEU A 689 2.68 22.00 -7.86
C LEU A 689 1.40 21.69 -7.05
N VAL A 690 0.24 21.86 -7.68
CA VAL A 690 -1.06 21.48 -7.12
C VAL A 690 -1.66 20.37 -7.99
N LYS A 691 -2.11 19.27 -7.36
CA LYS A 691 -2.82 18.16 -8.04
C LYS A 691 -3.80 17.45 -7.11
N GLU A 692 -4.75 16.70 -7.66
CA GLU A 692 -5.61 15.83 -6.84
C GLU A 692 -4.79 14.68 -6.23
N ARG A 693 -5.08 14.34 -4.96
CA ARG A 693 -4.62 13.09 -4.38
C ARG A 693 -5.46 11.95 -4.95
N SER A 694 -4.92 11.23 -5.92
CA SER A 694 -5.61 10.09 -6.52
C SER A 694 -5.85 8.95 -5.52
N SER A 695 -7.09 8.46 -5.46
CA SER A 695 -7.46 7.23 -4.74
C SER A 695 -7.09 5.94 -5.48
N TYR A 696 -6.70 6.04 -6.75
CA TYR A 696 -6.19 4.93 -7.55
C TYR A 696 -4.67 4.78 -7.46
N LYS A 697 -4.01 5.62 -6.63
CA LYS A 697 -2.56 5.62 -6.51
C LYS A 697 -2.06 4.28 -5.97
N ASP A 698 -1.31 3.57 -6.79
CA ASP A 698 -0.58 2.36 -6.41
C ASP A 698 0.73 2.24 -7.18
N GLU A 699 1.72 1.63 -6.56
CA GLU A 699 3.11 1.55 -7.05
C GLU A 699 3.59 0.10 -6.97
N PHE A 700 4.61 -0.23 -7.76
CA PHE A 700 5.25 -1.53 -7.70
C PHE A 700 6.54 -1.43 -6.87
N ASP A 701 6.68 -2.32 -5.89
CA ASP A 701 7.89 -2.43 -5.06
C ASP A 701 8.50 -3.83 -5.19
N GLN A 702 9.61 -4.06 -4.49
CA GLN A 702 10.33 -5.33 -4.51
C GLN A 702 9.52 -6.55 -4.03
N SER A 703 8.43 -6.35 -3.30
CA SER A 703 7.52 -7.42 -2.87
C SER A 703 6.45 -7.76 -3.93
N SER A 704 6.26 -6.89 -4.94
CA SER A 704 5.30 -7.12 -6.02
C SER A 704 5.69 -8.31 -6.91
N PHE A 705 6.99 -8.60 -7.02
CA PHE A 705 7.55 -9.57 -7.97
C PHE A 705 7.81 -10.91 -7.29
N SER A 706 6.92 -11.88 -7.52
CA SER A 706 7.06 -13.23 -6.98
C SER A 706 7.74 -14.17 -7.97
N TYR A 707 7.63 -13.88 -9.27
CA TYR A 707 8.19 -14.67 -10.36
C TYR A 707 8.69 -13.79 -11.50
N THR A 708 9.51 -14.33 -12.39
CA THR A 708 10.00 -13.64 -13.59
C THR A 708 8.89 -13.18 -14.53
N ASP A 709 7.79 -13.94 -14.63
CA ASP A 709 6.62 -13.55 -15.44
C ASP A 709 5.95 -12.27 -14.90
N ASP A 710 6.03 -12.01 -13.60
CA ASP A 710 5.53 -10.77 -13.00
C ASP A 710 6.39 -9.58 -13.47
N LEU A 711 7.72 -9.77 -13.53
CA LEU A 711 8.67 -8.76 -14.00
C LEU A 711 8.48 -8.48 -15.51
N ASP A 712 8.34 -9.52 -16.34
CA ASP A 712 8.08 -9.38 -17.78
C ASP A 712 6.80 -8.58 -18.05
N SER A 713 5.71 -8.91 -17.35
CA SER A 713 4.46 -8.15 -17.41
C SER A 713 4.67 -6.67 -17.06
N PHE A 714 5.46 -6.38 -16.03
CA PHE A 714 5.72 -5.02 -15.58
C PHE A 714 6.59 -4.23 -16.56
N ILE A 715 7.70 -4.80 -17.04
CA ILE A 715 8.59 -4.11 -18.00
C ILE A 715 7.89 -3.90 -19.35
N TYR A 716 7.03 -4.83 -19.79
CA TYR A 716 6.24 -4.70 -21.02
C TYR A 716 5.38 -3.43 -20.97
N TYR A 717 4.52 -3.31 -19.95
CA TYR A 717 3.65 -2.15 -19.85
C TYR A 717 4.40 -0.86 -19.51
N SER A 718 5.51 -0.94 -18.74
CA SER A 718 6.35 0.22 -18.43
C SER A 718 7.02 0.79 -19.68
N ALA A 719 7.57 -0.08 -20.54
CA ALA A 719 8.18 0.30 -21.81
C ALA A 719 7.15 0.96 -22.74
N LYS A 720 5.96 0.38 -22.89
CA LYS A 720 4.95 0.94 -23.80
C LYS A 720 4.33 2.24 -23.27
N ALA A 721 4.03 2.33 -21.97
CA ALA A 721 3.49 3.55 -21.36
C ALA A 721 4.47 4.72 -21.49
N SER A 722 5.73 4.50 -21.14
CA SER A 722 6.78 5.53 -21.27
C SER A 722 7.03 5.94 -22.71
N ALA A 723 7.06 5.00 -23.67
CA ALA A 723 7.20 5.33 -25.09
C ALA A 723 6.07 6.24 -25.56
N TYR A 724 4.82 5.92 -25.23
CA TYR A 724 3.68 6.76 -25.59
C TYR A 724 3.73 8.13 -24.91
N ALA A 725 4.16 8.21 -23.65
CA ALA A 725 4.36 9.47 -22.94
C ALA A 725 5.45 10.34 -23.57
N HIS A 726 6.61 9.77 -23.89
CA HIS A 726 7.71 10.47 -24.57
C HIS A 726 7.32 10.96 -25.96
N VAL A 727 6.61 10.14 -26.74
CA VAL A 727 6.10 10.53 -28.06
C VAL A 727 5.07 11.66 -27.95
N ARG A 728 4.12 11.54 -27.02
CA ARG A 728 3.11 12.59 -26.73
C ARG A 728 3.77 13.90 -26.31
N ALA A 729 4.79 13.83 -25.46
CA ALA A 729 5.55 14.99 -25.01
C ALA A 729 6.37 15.66 -26.14
N ALA A 730 6.69 14.93 -27.20
CA ALA A 730 7.42 15.43 -28.36
C ALA A 730 6.53 16.10 -29.41
N ASP A 731 5.25 16.39 -29.12
CA ASP A 731 4.28 16.93 -30.08
C ASP A 731 4.80 18.21 -30.80
N SER A 732 5.56 19.07 -30.10
CA SER A 732 6.16 20.26 -30.71
C SER A 732 7.19 19.98 -31.81
N LEU A 733 7.84 18.81 -31.80
CA LEU A 733 8.74 18.33 -32.85
C LEU A 733 7.98 17.59 -33.96
N GLY A 734 6.74 17.18 -33.69
CA GLY A 734 5.96 16.28 -34.52
C GLY A 734 6.11 14.83 -34.06
N ILE A 735 4.99 14.24 -33.61
CA ILE A 735 4.87 12.86 -33.10
C ILE A 735 5.64 11.84 -33.95
N ASN A 736 5.42 11.84 -35.27
CA ASN A 736 6.05 10.88 -36.18
C ASN A 736 7.55 11.14 -36.40
N GLU A 737 8.00 12.39 -36.28
CA GLU A 737 9.42 12.74 -36.44
C GLU A 737 10.23 12.21 -35.27
N PHE A 738 9.77 12.48 -34.04
CA PHE A 738 10.40 11.93 -32.83
C PHE A 738 10.34 10.39 -32.82
N ALA A 739 9.16 9.80 -33.04
CA ALA A 739 9.00 8.34 -33.00
C ALA A 739 9.91 7.64 -34.03
N SER A 740 10.00 8.17 -35.25
CA SER A 740 10.89 7.62 -36.29
C SER A 740 12.37 7.80 -35.96
N ALA A 741 12.76 8.93 -35.37
CA ALA A 741 14.15 9.19 -34.97
C ALA A 741 14.58 8.26 -33.82
N ALA A 742 13.75 8.15 -32.78
CA ALA A 742 13.96 7.22 -31.67
C ALA A 742 14.04 5.77 -32.16
N TYR A 743 13.09 5.34 -33.00
CA TYR A 743 13.09 3.99 -33.55
C TYR A 743 14.35 3.72 -34.40
N SER A 744 14.76 4.70 -35.21
CA SER A 744 15.96 4.56 -36.05
C SER A 744 17.23 4.36 -35.21
N LEU A 745 17.36 5.08 -34.09
CA LEU A 745 18.47 4.88 -33.16
C LEU A 745 18.40 3.50 -32.50
N MET A 746 17.23 3.13 -31.99
CA MET A 746 17.06 1.86 -31.26
C MET A 746 17.19 0.63 -32.16
N ASN A 747 16.97 0.78 -33.46
CA ASN A 747 17.10 -0.28 -34.45
C ASN A 747 18.53 -0.40 -35.02
N GLU A 748 19.51 0.37 -34.51
CA GLU A 748 20.93 0.12 -34.80
C GLU A 748 21.36 -1.23 -34.23
N GLU A 749 22.15 -2.02 -34.98
CA GLU A 749 22.55 -3.39 -34.62
C GLU A 749 23.19 -3.52 -33.23
N ALA A 750 23.86 -2.47 -32.76
CA ALA A 750 24.55 -2.45 -31.47
C ALA A 750 23.74 -1.82 -30.33
N PHE A 751 22.55 -1.26 -30.59
CA PHE A 751 21.84 -0.43 -29.61
C PHE A 751 21.46 -1.21 -28.35
N ASP A 752 20.81 -2.36 -28.49
CA ASP A 752 20.29 -3.12 -27.33
C ASP A 752 21.41 -3.55 -26.39
N GLN A 753 22.52 -4.03 -26.95
CA GLN A 753 23.71 -4.38 -26.18
C GLN A 753 24.32 -3.15 -25.51
N GLN A 754 24.50 -2.04 -26.24
CA GLN A 754 25.03 -0.80 -25.67
C GLN A 754 24.15 -0.27 -24.54
N PHE A 755 22.84 -0.37 -24.68
CA PHE A 755 21.87 0.03 -23.67
C PHE A 755 21.98 -0.84 -22.41
N ALA A 756 22.08 -2.17 -22.58
CA ALA A 756 22.25 -3.10 -21.48
C ALA A 756 23.60 -2.89 -20.76
N ASP A 757 24.69 -2.74 -21.51
CA ASP A 757 26.04 -2.48 -21.01
C ASP A 757 26.11 -1.18 -20.19
N LEU A 758 25.51 -0.10 -20.68
CA LEU A 758 25.45 1.18 -19.97
C LEU A 758 24.60 1.11 -18.70
N SER A 759 23.48 0.39 -18.75
CA SER A 759 22.62 0.16 -17.58
C SER A 759 23.35 -0.65 -16.51
N LEU A 760 24.11 -1.67 -16.91
CA LEU A 760 24.96 -2.47 -16.02
C LEU A 760 26.12 -1.63 -15.45
N GLN A 761 26.76 -0.82 -16.29
CA GLN A 761 27.84 0.07 -15.86
C GLN A 761 27.36 1.04 -14.77
N TYR A 762 26.19 1.66 -14.96
CA TYR A 762 25.67 2.63 -13.99
C TYR A 762 25.08 1.96 -12.74
N TYR A 763 24.58 0.72 -12.86
CA TYR A 763 24.30 -0.14 -11.71
C TYR A 763 25.57 -0.37 -10.86
N GLY A 764 26.67 -0.78 -11.50
CA GLY A 764 27.96 -0.95 -10.83
C GLY A 764 28.46 0.35 -10.17
N GLN A 765 28.32 1.48 -10.86
CA GLN A 765 28.66 2.80 -10.33
C GLN A 765 27.84 3.13 -9.08
N THR A 766 26.54 2.85 -9.11
CA THR A 766 25.61 3.07 -7.99
C THR A 766 26.01 2.24 -6.77
N LEU A 767 26.33 0.95 -6.96
CA LEU A 767 26.81 0.09 -5.87
C LEU A 767 28.11 0.65 -5.26
N LYS A 768 29.04 1.09 -6.12
CA LYS A 768 30.32 1.62 -5.68
C LYS A 768 30.18 2.94 -4.91
N ASP A 769 29.35 3.85 -5.42
CA ASP A 769 29.10 5.13 -4.77
C ASP A 769 28.34 4.97 -3.46
N HIS A 770 27.41 4.01 -3.37
CA HIS A 770 26.72 3.71 -2.10
C HIS A 770 27.69 3.16 -1.04
N GLU A 771 28.66 2.33 -1.42
CA GLU A 771 29.74 1.87 -0.52
C GLU A 771 30.57 3.05 0.02
N ILE A 772 31.00 3.93 -0.89
CA ILE A 772 31.76 5.14 -0.54
C ILE A 772 30.92 6.06 0.35
N TYR A 773 29.67 6.32 -0.03
CA TYR A 773 28.72 7.14 0.71
C TYR A 773 28.48 6.61 2.11
N SER A 774 28.24 5.30 2.25
CA SER A 774 28.01 4.66 3.55
C SER A 774 29.22 4.83 4.47
N THR A 775 30.43 4.69 3.93
CA THR A 775 31.68 4.93 4.66
C THR A 775 31.83 6.40 5.06
N LEU A 776 31.52 7.34 4.16
CA LEU A 776 31.54 8.78 4.43
C LEU A 776 30.55 9.16 5.53
N TYR A 777 29.31 8.64 5.45
CA TYR A 777 28.25 8.88 6.43
C TYR A 777 28.65 8.37 7.83
N GLN A 778 29.14 7.13 7.93
CA GLN A 778 29.62 6.55 9.19
C GLN A 778 30.79 7.34 9.81
N ASN A 779 31.61 7.99 8.97
CA ASN A 779 32.71 8.83 9.41
C ASN A 779 32.31 10.30 9.68
N GLY A 780 31.02 10.64 9.57
CA GLY A 780 30.51 11.98 9.90
C GLY A 780 30.72 13.04 8.82
N ALA A 781 30.97 12.65 7.57
CA ALA A 781 31.18 13.57 6.44
C ALA A 781 29.96 14.45 6.12
N PHE A 782 28.77 14.06 6.59
CA PHE A 782 27.50 14.76 6.38
C PHE A 782 26.89 15.26 7.71
N SER A 783 27.75 15.61 8.68
CA SER A 783 27.32 16.25 9.93
C SER A 783 26.81 17.68 9.68
N GLU A 784 26.03 18.23 10.62
CA GLU A 784 25.53 19.61 10.50
C GLU A 784 26.67 20.64 10.40
N GLU A 785 27.80 20.42 11.10
CA GLU A 785 29.01 21.26 10.97
C GLU A 785 29.54 21.25 9.52
N ALA A 786 29.53 20.09 8.85
CA ALA A 786 29.95 19.99 7.46
C ALA A 786 29.03 20.75 6.49
N PHE A 787 27.73 20.85 6.79
CA PHE A 787 26.78 21.64 6.00
C PHE A 787 26.92 23.15 6.24
N GLU A 788 27.29 23.58 7.44
CA GLU A 788 27.57 25.00 7.75
C GLU A 788 28.79 25.54 7.00
N ASP A 789 29.77 24.68 6.72
CA ASP A 789 31.00 25.03 6.00
C ASP A 789 30.83 25.09 4.47
N VAL A 790 29.69 24.65 3.94
CA VAL A 790 29.40 24.73 2.50
C VAL A 790 29.13 26.20 2.16
N PRO A 791 29.91 26.82 1.26
CA PRO A 791 29.68 28.22 0.89
C PRO A 791 28.25 28.40 0.40
N ASP A 792 27.56 29.42 0.92
CA ASP A 792 26.28 29.85 0.38
C ASP A 792 26.51 30.31 -1.07
N ASN A 793 26.10 29.45 -1.99
CA ASN A 793 26.14 29.60 -3.43
C ASN A 793 25.09 30.59 -3.93
N GLY A 794 24.34 31.24 -3.02
CA GLY A 794 23.16 32.04 -3.34
C GLY A 794 21.96 31.16 -3.71
N GLU A 795 22.03 29.88 -3.36
CA GLU A 795 21.04 28.83 -3.66
C GLU A 795 20.08 28.57 -2.48
N THR A 796 20.02 29.47 -1.49
CA THR A 796 18.75 29.65 -0.77
C THR A 796 17.66 29.89 -1.82
N PRO A 797 16.45 29.33 -1.68
CA PRO A 797 15.32 29.73 -2.52
C PRO A 797 15.13 31.23 -2.33
N THR A 798 15.77 32.02 -3.19
CA THR A 798 15.51 33.45 -3.26
C THR A 798 14.06 33.59 -3.68
N PRO A 799 13.30 34.53 -3.08
CA PRO A 799 11.95 34.82 -3.54
C PRO A 799 12.00 34.97 -5.05
N GLU A 800 11.26 34.15 -5.78
CA GLU A 800 11.08 34.32 -7.21
C GLU A 800 10.69 35.79 -7.41
N PRO A 801 11.39 36.55 -8.28
CA PRO A 801 11.09 37.96 -8.42
C PRO A 801 9.61 38.10 -8.76
N PRO A 802 8.84 38.98 -8.08
CA PRO A 802 7.43 39.16 -8.40
C PRO A 802 7.31 39.46 -9.89
N PRO A 803 6.28 38.96 -10.59
CA PRO A 803 6.12 39.19 -12.01
C PRO A 803 6.13 40.70 -12.23
N GLY A 804 7.25 41.19 -12.77
CA GLY A 804 7.39 42.59 -13.10
C GLY A 804 6.31 42.92 -14.11
N GLY A 805 5.48 43.91 -13.80
CA GLY A 805 4.60 44.56 -14.77
C GLY A 805 5.43 45.10 -15.93
N GLY A 806 5.69 44.25 -16.91
CA GLY A 806 6.37 44.54 -18.15
C GLY A 806 5.40 44.25 -19.27
N GLU A 807 5.06 45.29 -20.02
CA GLU A 807 4.23 45.24 -21.22
C GLU A 807 4.65 44.05 -22.11
N THR A 808 3.66 43.26 -22.52
CA THR A 808 3.77 42.18 -23.50
C THR A 808 4.64 42.59 -24.69
N PRO A 809 5.74 41.88 -25.01
CA PRO A 809 6.39 42.05 -26.29
C PRO A 809 5.52 41.37 -27.35
N THR A 810 4.97 42.17 -28.26
CA THR A 810 4.34 41.66 -29.49
C THR A 810 5.36 40.81 -30.27
N PRO A 811 4.97 39.62 -30.77
CA PRO A 811 5.89 38.75 -31.49
C PRO A 811 6.26 39.37 -32.85
N GLU A 812 7.55 39.51 -33.12
CA GLU A 812 8.07 39.76 -34.47
C GLU A 812 7.85 38.51 -35.35
N PRO A 813 7.46 38.66 -36.62
CA PRO A 813 7.32 37.52 -37.53
C PRO A 813 8.70 37.05 -38.06
N PRO A 814 8.82 35.77 -38.46
CA PRO A 814 10.11 35.14 -38.77
C PRO A 814 10.71 35.63 -40.10
N PRO A 815 12.04 35.45 -40.30
CA PRO A 815 12.73 35.95 -41.49
C PRO A 815 12.45 35.03 -42.69
N GLY A 816 11.61 35.48 -43.62
CA GLY A 816 11.43 34.87 -44.94
C GLY A 816 12.34 35.52 -45.97
N GLY A 817 13.29 34.75 -46.51
CA GLY A 817 14.06 35.12 -47.69
C GLY A 817 13.26 34.97 -48.99
N GLY A 818 13.65 35.73 -50.01
CA GLY A 818 13.27 35.50 -51.41
C GLY A 818 12.65 36.70 -52.12
N GLU A 819 13.49 37.56 -52.68
CA GLU A 819 13.11 38.65 -53.57
C GLU A 819 12.43 38.13 -54.87
N THR A 820 11.25 38.66 -55.19
CA THR A 820 10.84 38.98 -56.58
C THR A 820 9.96 40.25 -56.60
N PRO A 821 10.04 41.10 -57.64
CA PRO A 821 9.63 42.50 -57.54
C PRO A 821 8.16 42.73 -57.90
N THR A 822 7.50 43.62 -57.17
CA THR A 822 6.18 44.19 -57.51
C THR A 822 6.33 45.53 -58.26
N PRO A 823 5.37 45.89 -59.13
CA PRO A 823 5.42 47.10 -59.95
C PRO A 823 4.87 48.33 -59.21
N GLU A 824 5.41 49.51 -59.55
CA GLU A 824 5.03 50.83 -59.04
C GLU A 824 3.56 51.25 -59.31
N PRO A 825 2.95 52.04 -58.41
CA PRO A 825 1.85 52.95 -58.74
C PRO A 825 2.29 54.44 -58.75
N PRO A 826 1.53 55.33 -59.43
CA PRO A 826 2.02 56.63 -59.90
C PRO A 826 1.90 57.78 -58.87
N PRO A 827 2.54 58.94 -59.11
CA PRO A 827 2.74 59.95 -58.09
C PRO A 827 1.72 61.12 -58.12
N GLY A 828 1.48 61.69 -56.94
CA GLY A 828 1.56 63.14 -56.72
C GLY A 828 0.34 64.03 -57.00
N GLY A 829 -0.37 64.38 -55.93
CA GLY A 829 -0.58 65.77 -55.45
C GLY A 829 -1.19 66.85 -56.37
N GLY A 830 -2.35 67.37 -55.94
CA GLY A 830 -2.88 68.69 -56.30
C GLY A 830 -3.80 69.28 -55.20
N GLU A 831 -3.31 70.35 -54.57
CA GLU A 831 -3.99 71.50 -53.92
C GLU A 831 -4.93 71.36 -52.68
N THR A 832 -4.63 72.22 -51.70
CA THR A 832 -5.31 72.62 -50.42
C THR A 832 -6.72 73.25 -50.60
N PRO A 833 -7.53 73.63 -49.55
CA PRO A 833 -7.27 73.76 -48.10
C PRO A 833 -8.37 73.25 -47.12
N THR A 834 -8.04 73.31 -45.82
CA THR A 834 -8.81 73.12 -44.56
C THR A 834 -10.24 73.69 -44.50
N PRO A 835 -11.15 73.13 -43.66
CA PRO A 835 -11.35 73.69 -42.31
C PRO A 835 -11.63 72.68 -41.17
N GLU A 836 -11.51 73.22 -39.96
CA GLU A 836 -11.70 72.72 -38.58
C GLU A 836 -13.02 71.95 -38.25
N PRO A 837 -13.12 71.35 -37.03
CA PRO A 837 -13.91 70.14 -36.75
C PRO A 837 -15.33 70.42 -36.24
N PRO A 838 -16.24 69.41 -36.20
CA PRO A 838 -17.41 69.46 -35.34
C PRO A 838 -17.13 68.79 -33.97
N PRO A 839 -17.71 69.32 -32.88
CA PRO A 839 -17.63 68.73 -31.56
C PRO A 839 -18.74 67.69 -31.33
N GLY A 840 -18.44 66.69 -30.50
CA GLY A 840 -19.33 66.18 -29.46
C GLY A 840 -20.60 65.40 -29.83
N GLY A 841 -20.70 64.22 -29.23
CA GLY A 841 -21.96 63.73 -28.65
C GLY A 841 -22.68 62.64 -29.44
N GLY A 842 -22.77 61.46 -28.82
CA GLY A 842 -23.59 60.34 -29.26
C GLY A 842 -23.00 59.03 -28.79
#